data_AF-A0A0B6S247-F1
#
_entry.id   AF-A0A0B6S247-F1
#
_cell.length_a   1.000
_cell.length_b   1.000
_cell.length_c   1.000
_cell.angle_alpha   90.00
_cell.angle_beta   90.00
_cell.angle_gamma   90.00
#
_symmetry.space_group_name_H-M   'P 1'
#
loop_
_entity.id
_entity.type
_entity.pdbx_description
1 polymer ?
#
loop_
_entity_poly.entity_id
_entity_poly.type
_entity_poly.pdbx_seq_one_letter_code
_entity_poly.pdbx_strand_id
1 'polypeptide(L)'
;MNIVVIGHGMVGHKLLESLAGDAGTLQVTVLCEEPRAAYDRVHLSEFFAGKTAEDLSLVAPGFFESHPGFRLRLGTAAASVDRAARTVTLANGETIGYDRLVFATGSTPFVPPVPGRDRADCFVYRTIEDLVAMQACGARSRSGVVVGGGLLGLECAKALRDLGLDTHVVEFAPRLMAVQVDDGGGSMLRARIEALGVRVHTGRNTLEIVDGEAATHRMNFADGTHLEADMIVFSAGIRPRDQLARDCGLEIGPRGGIAIDDRCRTSDAAIYAIGECAAWRGQTFGLVAPGYEMARVVAQQLAGGDAAFGGADLSTKLKLMGVDVASIGDAHGTTPGCRVVQYGDQRRAVYKKLVVSGCGKRLLGAVLVGDAAEYGTLLQMMLNGIELPAEPEMLILPQADGAAKPGIGVEALPPAAQICSCNNVSKARICEAVAGGATSIGALKACTGAGTSCGGCVPLVTQIMKAEMKKQGLAVNNHLCEHFAHSRQELYHLIRVEGIHTFGELLRKHGKGLGCDVCKPTVASILASCWNEFVLKREHASLQDSNDYYLANIQRDGTYSVVPRMPGGEVTPEGLIAVGQVAKKYGLYTKLTGGQRVDLFGARVEQLPLIWEELIAAGFESGHAYGKSLRTVKSCVGSTWCRYGVGDSVGLAIELENRYKGLRAPHKIKFGVSGCTRECAEAQGKDIGVIATEKGWNLYVCGNGGMKPRHAELLAADLDRETLIRYIDRVLMFYIRTADRLQRTSTWRDNLEGGLDYLIDVVVHDRLGIGAELEAQMAHVVDTYECEWKKAVNDPATRRRFRHFVNSDAPDATIAFVEERGQIRPALPGEADETSDASEPVTA
;
A
#
# COMPACT_ATOMS: atom_id res chain seq x y z
N MET A 1 6.48 -33.64 -26.50
CA MET A 1 5.01 -33.54 -26.63
C MET A 1 4.67 -32.10 -27.02
N ASN A 2 3.89 -31.91 -28.08
CA ASN A 2 3.47 -30.61 -28.60
C ASN A 2 2.15 -30.17 -27.96
N ILE A 3 2.17 -29.04 -27.26
CA ILE A 3 1.01 -28.48 -26.57
C ILE A 3 0.68 -27.13 -27.22
N VAL A 4 -0.57 -26.93 -27.59
CA VAL A 4 -1.08 -25.62 -27.99
C VAL A 4 -1.97 -25.06 -26.89
N VAL A 5 -1.72 -23.82 -26.47
CA VAL A 5 -2.53 -23.09 -25.50
C VAL A 5 -3.20 -21.92 -26.21
N ILE A 6 -4.53 -21.89 -26.24
CA ILE A 6 -5.31 -20.80 -26.82
C ILE A 6 -5.70 -19.83 -25.71
N GLY A 7 -5.03 -18.68 -25.67
CA GLY A 7 -5.23 -17.62 -24.69
C GLY A 7 -4.05 -17.46 -23.74
N HIS A 8 -3.56 -16.22 -23.63
CA HIS A 8 -2.44 -15.84 -22.75
C HIS A 8 -2.87 -14.79 -21.72
N GLY A 9 -4.01 -15.03 -21.04
CA GLY A 9 -4.39 -14.28 -19.85
C GLY A 9 -3.70 -14.80 -18.59
N MET A 10 -4.09 -14.29 -17.42
CA MET A 10 -3.54 -14.69 -16.11
C MET A 10 -3.49 -16.22 -15.94
N VAL A 11 -4.58 -16.92 -16.29
CA VAL A 11 -4.70 -18.38 -16.15
C VAL A 11 -3.83 -19.13 -17.15
N GLY A 12 -3.78 -18.67 -18.40
CA GLY A 12 -2.91 -19.25 -19.43
C GLY A 12 -1.43 -19.12 -19.07
N HIS A 13 -1.01 -17.98 -18.55
CA HIS A 13 0.35 -17.82 -18.03
C HIS A 13 0.61 -18.68 -16.79
N LYS A 14 -0.37 -18.82 -15.89
CA LYS A 14 -0.23 -19.70 -14.72
C LYS A 14 0.03 -21.16 -15.10
N LEU A 15 -0.57 -21.63 -16.18
CA LEU A 15 -0.28 -22.95 -16.73
C LEU A 15 1.20 -23.05 -17.16
N LEU A 16 1.74 -22.04 -17.85
CA LEU A 16 3.15 -22.02 -18.25
C LEU A 16 4.08 -22.03 -17.04
N GLU A 17 3.82 -21.21 -16.03
CA GLU A 17 4.59 -21.23 -14.77
C GLU A 17 4.57 -22.62 -14.13
N SER A 18 3.43 -23.31 -14.19
CA SER A 18 3.27 -24.65 -13.59
C SER A 18 3.94 -25.75 -14.42
N LEU A 19 4.16 -25.53 -15.72
CA LEU A 19 4.87 -26.42 -16.63
C LEU A 19 6.38 -26.14 -16.72
N ALA A 20 6.84 -25.00 -16.20
CA ALA A 20 8.22 -24.52 -16.32
C ALA A 20 9.26 -25.56 -15.82
N GLY A 21 8.94 -26.32 -14.76
CA GLY A 21 9.81 -27.37 -14.22
C GLY A 21 10.09 -28.52 -15.19
N ASP A 22 9.20 -28.77 -16.15
CA ASP A 22 9.30 -29.87 -17.14
C ASP A 22 9.63 -29.37 -18.56
N ALA A 23 10.01 -28.09 -18.71
CA ALA A 23 10.15 -27.41 -19.99
C ALA A 23 11.14 -28.08 -20.97
N GLY A 24 12.08 -28.89 -20.49
CA GLY A 24 13.01 -29.65 -21.33
C GLY A 24 12.37 -30.76 -22.17
N THR A 25 11.13 -31.19 -21.85
CA THR A 25 10.45 -32.31 -22.53
C THR A 25 9.19 -31.90 -23.30
N LEU A 26 8.76 -30.64 -23.13
CA LEU A 26 7.53 -30.10 -23.68
C LEU A 26 7.82 -29.02 -24.72
N GLN A 27 7.02 -29.00 -25.78
CA GLN A 27 7.00 -27.92 -26.77
C GLN A 27 5.65 -27.24 -26.67
N VAL A 28 5.60 -26.03 -26.11
CA VAL A 28 4.36 -25.30 -25.84
C VAL A 28 4.27 -24.09 -26.75
N THR A 29 3.24 -24.02 -27.59
CA THR A 29 2.92 -22.84 -28.39
C THR A 29 1.70 -22.15 -27.83
N VAL A 30 1.84 -20.90 -27.42
CA VAL A 30 0.79 -20.08 -26.84
C VAL A 30 0.30 -19.09 -27.88
N LEU A 31 -0.99 -19.14 -28.18
CA LEU A 31 -1.66 -18.26 -29.13
C LEU A 31 -2.39 -17.17 -28.33
N CYS A 32 -1.96 -15.92 -28.50
CA CYS A 32 -2.56 -14.76 -27.86
C CYS A 32 -3.09 -13.81 -28.93
N GLU A 33 -4.40 -13.57 -28.93
CA GLU A 33 -4.99 -12.58 -29.85
C GLU A 33 -4.59 -11.14 -29.49
N GLU A 34 -4.34 -10.86 -28.21
CA GLU A 34 -3.93 -9.54 -27.76
C GLU A 34 -2.49 -9.25 -28.18
N PRO A 35 -2.16 -7.97 -28.42
CA PRO A 35 -0.82 -7.57 -28.85
C PRO A 35 0.20 -7.60 -27.70
N ARG A 36 -0.18 -8.11 -26.51
CA ARG A 36 0.65 -8.09 -25.29
C ARG A 36 0.66 -9.44 -24.59
N ALA A 37 1.72 -9.65 -23.83
CA ALA A 37 1.86 -10.79 -22.95
C ALA A 37 0.89 -10.70 -21.76
N ALA A 38 0.76 -11.77 -20.97
CA ALA A 38 -0.18 -11.82 -19.86
C ALA A 38 0.08 -10.72 -18.82
N TYR A 39 -0.98 -10.04 -18.40
CA TYR A 39 -0.97 -8.99 -17.38
C TYR A 39 -2.07 -9.21 -16.35
N ASP A 40 -1.96 -8.52 -15.22
CA ASP A 40 -2.87 -8.62 -14.09
C ASP A 40 -4.18 -7.86 -14.36
N ARG A 41 -5.23 -8.61 -14.73
CA ARG A 41 -6.56 -8.05 -14.98
C ARG A 41 -7.32 -7.68 -13.72
N VAL A 42 -6.91 -8.17 -12.56
CA VAL A 42 -7.53 -7.82 -11.28
C VAL A 42 -7.16 -6.39 -10.87
N HIS A 43 -5.99 -5.91 -11.30
CA HIS A 43 -5.48 -4.57 -10.96
C HIS A 43 -5.62 -3.54 -12.09
N LEU A 44 -6.56 -3.72 -13.03
CA LEU A 44 -6.76 -2.79 -14.15
C LEU A 44 -7.08 -1.35 -13.71
N SER A 45 -7.73 -1.17 -12.57
CA SER A 45 -8.04 0.16 -12.06
C SER A 45 -6.77 0.97 -11.70
N GLU A 46 -5.65 0.29 -11.41
CA GLU A 46 -4.38 0.95 -11.09
C GLU A 46 -3.73 1.60 -12.32
N PHE A 47 -4.15 1.23 -13.53
CA PHE A 47 -3.73 1.90 -14.76
C PHE A 47 -4.09 3.39 -14.72
N PHE A 48 -5.30 3.72 -14.28
CA PHE A 48 -5.76 5.10 -14.10
C PHE A 48 -5.07 5.83 -12.92
N ALA A 49 -4.40 5.09 -12.04
CA ALA A 49 -3.57 5.63 -10.97
C ALA A 49 -2.10 5.84 -11.38
N GLY A 50 -1.78 5.66 -12.67
CA GLY A 50 -0.46 5.92 -13.25
C GLY A 50 0.41 4.68 -13.47
N LYS A 51 -0.09 3.46 -13.22
CA LYS A 51 0.62 2.24 -13.62
C LYS A 51 0.60 2.07 -15.13
N THR A 52 1.72 1.63 -15.69
CA THR A 52 1.86 1.29 -17.10
C THR A 52 1.41 -0.15 -17.39
N ALA A 53 1.32 -0.49 -18.67
CA ALA A 53 1.11 -1.88 -19.10
C ALA A 53 2.21 -2.82 -18.58
N GLU A 54 3.45 -2.32 -18.50
CA GLU A 54 4.62 -3.04 -18.02
C GLU A 54 4.50 -3.35 -16.52
N ASP A 55 4.06 -2.37 -15.72
CA ASP A 55 3.85 -2.53 -14.27
C ASP A 55 2.78 -3.57 -13.92
N LEU A 56 1.88 -3.86 -14.87
CA LEU A 56 0.83 -4.87 -14.75
C LEU A 56 1.25 -6.22 -15.34
N SER A 57 2.41 -6.33 -15.99
CA SER A 57 2.85 -7.59 -16.59
C SER A 57 3.00 -8.69 -15.54
N LEU A 58 2.47 -9.87 -15.86
CA LEU A 58 2.68 -11.08 -15.05
C LEU A 58 3.87 -11.89 -15.53
N VAL A 59 4.36 -11.62 -16.74
CA VAL A 59 5.48 -12.35 -17.33
C VAL A 59 6.78 -11.78 -16.78
N ALA A 60 7.51 -12.63 -16.04
CA ALA A 60 8.84 -12.26 -15.55
C ALA A 60 9.79 -11.93 -16.72
N PRO A 61 10.65 -10.90 -16.59
CA PRO A 61 11.66 -10.61 -17.60
C PRO A 61 12.52 -11.84 -17.90
N GLY A 62 12.69 -12.20 -19.18
CA GLY A 62 13.47 -13.37 -19.57
C GLY A 62 12.74 -14.71 -19.47
N PHE A 63 11.42 -14.75 -19.18
CA PHE A 63 10.69 -15.99 -18.95
C PHE A 63 10.70 -16.93 -20.18
N PHE A 64 10.46 -16.41 -21.38
CA PHE A 64 10.45 -17.25 -22.59
C PHE A 64 11.86 -17.62 -23.05
N GLU A 65 12.84 -16.75 -22.81
CA GLU A 65 14.26 -16.97 -23.10
C GLU A 65 14.84 -18.09 -22.23
N SER A 66 14.43 -18.15 -20.96
CA SER A 66 14.81 -19.21 -20.02
C SER A 66 14.12 -20.55 -20.28
N HIS A 67 13.05 -20.58 -21.09
CA HIS A 67 12.28 -21.79 -21.42
C HIS A 67 12.15 -21.95 -22.95
N PRO A 68 13.20 -22.40 -23.66
CA PRO A 68 13.22 -22.43 -25.13
C PRO A 68 12.16 -23.35 -25.77
N GLY A 69 11.58 -24.27 -25.01
CA GLY A 69 10.42 -25.07 -25.42
C GLY A 69 9.10 -24.31 -25.45
N PHE A 70 9.04 -23.10 -24.89
CA PHE A 70 7.83 -22.27 -24.83
C PHE A 70 7.91 -21.14 -25.85
N ARG A 71 6.89 -21.04 -26.71
CA ARG A 71 6.78 -20.02 -27.76
C ARG A 71 5.50 -19.23 -27.59
N LEU A 72 5.61 -17.92 -27.43
CA LEU A 72 4.48 -17.01 -27.38
C LEU A 72 4.27 -16.36 -28.75
N ARG A 73 3.04 -16.40 -29.27
CA ARG A 73 2.62 -15.70 -30.49
C ARG A 73 1.56 -14.66 -30.13
N LEU A 74 1.98 -13.40 -30.10
CA LEU A 74 1.11 -12.24 -29.87
C LEU A 74 0.37 -11.84 -31.16
N GLY A 75 -0.76 -11.14 -31.02
CA GLY A 75 -1.58 -10.73 -32.16
C GLY A 75 -2.06 -11.89 -33.04
N THR A 76 -2.09 -13.10 -32.50
CA THR A 76 -2.33 -14.35 -33.23
C THR A 76 -3.54 -15.07 -32.65
N ALA A 77 -4.71 -14.81 -33.23
CA ALA A 77 -5.95 -15.48 -32.84
C ALA A 77 -6.07 -16.88 -33.48
N ALA A 78 -6.58 -17.85 -32.71
CA ALA A 78 -7.04 -19.12 -33.24
C ALA A 78 -8.41 -18.93 -33.93
N ALA A 79 -8.53 -19.37 -35.17
CA ALA A 79 -9.73 -19.22 -35.99
C ALA A 79 -10.60 -20.48 -35.99
N SER A 80 -10.00 -21.67 -36.02
CA SER A 80 -10.72 -22.95 -35.95
C SER A 80 -9.87 -24.06 -35.36
N VAL A 81 -10.54 -25.11 -34.87
CA VAL A 81 -9.90 -26.31 -34.33
C VAL A 81 -10.46 -27.53 -35.05
N ASP A 82 -9.59 -28.32 -35.67
CA ASP A 82 -9.93 -29.63 -36.22
C ASP A 82 -9.47 -30.72 -35.24
N ARG A 83 -10.43 -31.35 -34.57
CA ARG A 83 -10.17 -32.40 -33.58
C ARG A 83 -9.70 -33.71 -34.20
N ALA A 84 -10.18 -34.03 -35.39
CA ALA A 84 -9.84 -35.27 -36.08
C ALA A 84 -8.38 -35.20 -36.58
N ALA A 85 -8.01 -34.08 -37.19
CA ALA A 85 -6.64 -33.83 -37.63
C ALA A 85 -5.70 -33.40 -36.50
N ARG A 86 -6.24 -33.03 -35.32
CA ARG A 86 -5.53 -32.43 -34.18
C ARG A 86 -4.72 -31.19 -34.58
N THR A 87 -5.41 -30.24 -35.21
CA THR A 87 -4.79 -28.98 -35.64
C THR A 87 -5.59 -27.76 -35.22
N VAL A 88 -4.90 -26.64 -35.05
CA VAL A 88 -5.49 -25.31 -34.86
C VAL A 88 -5.13 -24.46 -36.07
N THR A 89 -6.13 -23.89 -36.74
CA THR A 89 -5.93 -22.91 -37.80
C THR A 89 -5.96 -21.52 -37.20
N LEU A 90 -4.96 -20.72 -37.53
CA LEU A 90 -4.81 -19.33 -37.09
C LEU A 90 -5.57 -18.37 -38.01
N ALA A 91 -5.82 -17.14 -37.54
CA ALA A 91 -6.51 -16.12 -38.33
C ALA A 91 -5.77 -15.72 -39.63
N ASN A 92 -4.46 -15.97 -39.71
CA ASN A 92 -3.65 -15.74 -40.91
C ASN A 92 -3.65 -16.94 -41.89
N GLY A 93 -4.40 -18.01 -41.60
CA GLY A 93 -4.49 -19.23 -42.41
C GLY A 93 -3.41 -20.29 -42.12
N GLU A 94 -2.44 -20.00 -41.25
CA GLU A 94 -1.45 -20.99 -40.82
C GLU A 94 -2.09 -22.09 -39.95
N THR A 95 -1.64 -23.34 -40.11
CA THR A 95 -2.15 -24.49 -39.34
C THR A 95 -1.05 -25.07 -38.46
N ILE A 96 -1.36 -25.30 -37.18
CA ILE A 96 -0.43 -25.85 -36.17
C ILE A 96 -0.99 -27.16 -35.63
N GLY A 97 -0.20 -28.23 -35.65
CA GLY A 97 -0.57 -29.51 -35.04
C GLY A 97 -0.34 -29.56 -33.52
N TYR A 98 -1.14 -30.35 -32.80
CA TYR A 98 -1.01 -30.54 -31.36
C TYR A 98 -1.14 -32.01 -30.92
N ASP A 99 -0.39 -32.39 -29.88
CA ASP A 99 -0.65 -33.62 -29.12
C ASP A 99 -1.68 -33.36 -28.01
N ARG A 100 -1.65 -32.15 -27.44
CA ARG A 100 -2.60 -31.64 -26.45
C ARG A 100 -2.99 -30.20 -26.74
N LEU A 101 -4.25 -29.88 -26.54
CA LEU A 101 -4.80 -28.53 -26.68
C LEU A 101 -5.35 -28.04 -25.35
N VAL A 102 -5.09 -26.78 -25.00
CA VAL A 102 -5.68 -26.15 -23.81
C VAL A 102 -6.41 -24.87 -24.22
N PHE A 103 -7.72 -24.83 -23.96
CA PHE A 103 -8.49 -23.59 -24.02
C PHE A 103 -8.30 -22.80 -22.71
N ALA A 104 -7.68 -21.64 -22.83
CA ALA A 104 -7.54 -20.62 -21.78
C ALA A 104 -8.10 -19.27 -22.27
N THR A 105 -9.19 -19.32 -23.04
CA THR A 105 -9.78 -18.19 -23.76
C THR A 105 -10.49 -17.18 -22.86
N GLY A 106 -10.75 -17.54 -21.60
CA GLY A 106 -11.37 -16.65 -20.62
C GLY A 106 -12.82 -16.29 -20.98
N SER A 107 -13.18 -15.03 -20.80
CA SER A 107 -14.53 -14.51 -21.02
C SER A 107 -14.53 -13.18 -21.79
N THR A 108 -15.67 -12.85 -22.40
CA THR A 108 -15.98 -11.52 -22.94
C THR A 108 -16.90 -10.75 -21.99
N PRO A 109 -16.81 -9.41 -21.96
CA PRO A 109 -17.81 -8.58 -21.29
C PRO A 109 -19.21 -8.80 -21.88
N PHE A 110 -20.21 -8.92 -21.01
CA PHE A 110 -21.60 -8.94 -21.43
C PHE A 110 -22.09 -7.51 -21.64
N VAL A 111 -22.43 -7.18 -22.88
CA VAL A 111 -23.09 -5.92 -23.23
C VAL A 111 -24.58 -6.20 -23.48
N PRO A 112 -25.50 -5.62 -22.68
CA PRO A 112 -26.94 -5.78 -22.90
C PRO A 112 -27.35 -5.44 -24.35
N PRO A 113 -28.34 -6.15 -24.94
CA PRO A 113 -28.79 -5.92 -26.32
C PRO A 113 -29.69 -4.69 -26.43
N VAL A 114 -29.16 -3.53 -26.07
CA VAL A 114 -29.85 -2.24 -26.10
C VAL A 114 -29.51 -1.52 -27.43
N PRO A 115 -30.51 -1.06 -28.20
CA PRO A 115 -30.28 -0.20 -29.36
C PRO A 115 -29.37 0.99 -29.02
N GLY A 116 -28.35 1.24 -29.85
CA GLY A 116 -27.37 2.31 -29.63
C GLY A 116 -26.18 1.93 -28.74
N ARG A 117 -26.07 0.69 -28.25
CA ARG A 117 -24.90 0.23 -27.48
C ARG A 117 -23.56 0.33 -28.21
N ASP A 118 -23.57 0.26 -29.54
CA ASP A 118 -22.38 0.24 -30.40
C ASP A 118 -22.00 1.64 -30.94
N ARG A 119 -22.61 2.70 -30.37
CA ARG A 119 -22.26 4.09 -30.71
C ARG A 119 -20.80 4.39 -30.33
N ALA A 120 -20.20 5.39 -30.97
CA ALA A 120 -18.90 5.91 -30.55
C ALA A 120 -18.94 6.31 -29.06
N ASP A 121 -17.81 6.24 -28.36
CA ASP A 121 -17.68 6.56 -26.92
C ASP A 121 -18.49 5.65 -25.95
N CYS A 122 -19.00 4.53 -26.45
CA CYS A 122 -19.44 3.37 -25.66
C CYS A 122 -18.31 2.33 -25.57
N PHE A 123 -17.91 1.97 -24.34
CA PHE A 123 -16.79 1.07 -24.06
C PHE A 123 -17.19 -0.14 -23.22
N VAL A 124 -16.28 -1.09 -23.10
CA VAL A 124 -16.30 -2.15 -22.08
C VAL A 124 -15.09 -1.98 -21.16
N TYR A 125 -15.07 -2.69 -20.03
CA TYR A 125 -13.96 -2.63 -19.07
C TYR A 125 -13.28 -4.00 -18.93
N ARG A 126 -12.25 -4.29 -19.74
CA ARG A 126 -11.64 -5.63 -19.78
C ARG A 126 -10.16 -5.71 -20.15
N THR A 127 -9.73 -4.97 -21.17
CA THR A 127 -8.37 -5.01 -21.74
C THR A 127 -7.66 -3.67 -21.55
N ILE A 128 -6.34 -3.66 -21.66
CA ILE A 128 -5.56 -2.40 -21.62
C ILE A 128 -5.93 -1.50 -22.80
N GLU A 129 -6.21 -2.07 -23.99
CA GLU A 129 -6.77 -1.34 -25.13
C GLU A 129 -8.05 -0.58 -24.76
N ASP A 130 -8.98 -1.24 -24.05
CA ASP A 130 -10.20 -0.59 -23.59
C ASP A 130 -9.89 0.58 -22.67
N LEU A 131 -8.92 0.41 -21.75
CA LEU A 131 -8.55 1.46 -20.80
C LEU A 131 -7.91 2.67 -21.50
N VAL A 132 -7.06 2.44 -22.50
CA VAL A 132 -6.45 3.49 -23.31
C VAL A 132 -7.52 4.27 -24.09
N ALA A 133 -8.48 3.57 -24.69
CA ALA A 133 -9.60 4.19 -25.39
C ALA A 133 -10.48 5.02 -24.44
N MET A 134 -10.78 4.47 -23.26
CA MET A 134 -11.49 5.17 -22.19
C MET A 134 -10.73 6.41 -21.72
N GLN A 135 -9.42 6.35 -21.53
CA GLN A 135 -8.61 7.50 -21.10
C GLN A 135 -8.63 8.62 -22.15
N ALA A 136 -8.50 8.27 -23.43
CA ALA A 136 -8.58 9.23 -24.53
C ALA A 136 -9.96 9.90 -24.61
N CYS A 137 -11.04 9.16 -24.39
CA CYS A 137 -12.39 9.70 -24.32
C CYS A 137 -12.63 10.52 -23.04
N GLY A 138 -12.10 10.08 -21.91
CA GLY A 138 -12.18 10.78 -20.62
C GLY A 138 -11.57 12.18 -20.68
N ALA A 139 -10.45 12.35 -21.38
CA ALA A 139 -9.77 13.63 -21.56
C ALA A 139 -10.62 14.72 -22.25
N ARG A 140 -11.66 14.32 -23.00
CA ARG A 140 -12.59 15.22 -23.69
C ARG A 140 -14.02 15.19 -23.14
N SER A 141 -14.26 14.39 -22.11
CA SER A 141 -15.60 14.16 -21.53
C SER A 141 -15.75 14.94 -20.23
N ARG A 142 -17.00 15.30 -19.87
CA ARG A 142 -17.34 15.90 -18.57
C ARG A 142 -18.02 14.89 -17.65
N SER A 143 -18.72 13.93 -18.23
CA SER A 143 -19.57 12.96 -17.52
C SER A 143 -19.36 11.54 -18.05
N GLY A 144 -19.52 10.55 -17.17
CA GLY A 144 -19.38 9.15 -17.54
C GLY A 144 -20.33 8.26 -16.76
N VAL A 145 -20.91 7.26 -17.42
CA VAL A 145 -21.83 6.30 -16.81
C VAL A 145 -21.32 4.88 -16.94
N VAL A 146 -21.33 4.14 -15.83
CA VAL A 146 -21.08 2.70 -15.83
C VAL A 146 -22.40 1.95 -15.75
N VAL A 147 -22.64 1.08 -16.72
CA VAL A 147 -23.81 0.19 -16.77
C VAL A 147 -23.44 -1.13 -16.10
N GLY A 148 -23.93 -1.32 -14.88
CA GLY A 148 -23.64 -2.43 -13.98
C GLY A 148 -23.01 -1.95 -12.68
N GLY A 149 -23.66 -2.22 -11.56
CA GLY A 149 -23.26 -1.92 -10.19
C GLY A 149 -22.70 -3.13 -9.44
N GLY A 150 -22.12 -4.09 -10.17
CA GLY A 150 -21.36 -5.21 -9.61
C GLY A 150 -19.92 -4.81 -9.25
N LEU A 151 -19.08 -5.81 -8.96
CA LEU A 151 -17.69 -5.62 -8.52
C LEU A 151 -16.89 -4.75 -9.51
N LEU A 152 -16.77 -5.24 -10.76
CA LEU A 152 -16.05 -4.55 -11.83
C LEU A 152 -16.68 -3.21 -12.19
N GLY A 153 -18.00 -3.09 -12.04
CA GLY A 153 -18.72 -1.85 -12.33
C GLY A 153 -18.37 -0.74 -11.35
N LEU A 154 -18.27 -1.06 -10.06
CA LEU A 154 -17.86 -0.11 -9.03
C LEU A 154 -16.36 0.22 -9.11
N GLU A 155 -15.51 -0.71 -9.56
CA GLU A 155 -14.11 -0.42 -9.89
C GLU A 155 -13.98 0.48 -11.13
N CYS A 156 -14.78 0.25 -12.16
CA CYS A 156 -14.84 1.12 -13.33
C CYS A 156 -15.37 2.51 -12.96
N ALA A 157 -16.34 2.61 -12.05
CA ALA A 157 -16.84 3.91 -11.57
C ALA A 157 -15.73 4.69 -10.86
N LYS A 158 -14.87 4.01 -10.09
CA LYS A 158 -13.65 4.59 -9.55
C LYS A 158 -12.74 5.13 -10.67
N ALA A 159 -12.49 4.33 -11.71
CA ALA A 159 -11.65 4.75 -12.83
C ALA A 159 -12.18 6.03 -13.50
N LEU A 160 -13.50 6.13 -13.72
CA LEU A 160 -14.11 7.35 -14.27
C LEU A 160 -13.97 8.56 -13.34
N ARG A 161 -14.03 8.35 -12.01
CA ARG A 161 -13.77 9.42 -11.02
C ARG A 161 -12.30 9.86 -11.02
N ASP A 162 -11.37 8.92 -11.13
CA ASP A 162 -9.93 9.20 -11.19
C ASP A 162 -9.58 9.95 -12.49
N LEU A 163 -10.37 9.79 -13.56
CA LEU A 163 -10.33 10.61 -14.78
C LEU A 163 -10.98 12.00 -14.64
N GLY A 164 -11.58 12.31 -13.49
CA GLY A 164 -12.20 13.62 -13.21
C GLY A 164 -13.63 13.80 -13.71
N LEU A 165 -14.33 12.73 -14.09
CA LEU A 165 -15.70 12.80 -14.63
C LEU A 165 -16.77 12.94 -13.52
N ASP A 166 -17.92 13.55 -13.85
CA ASP A 166 -19.17 13.35 -13.09
C ASP A 166 -19.66 11.94 -13.36
N THR A 167 -19.53 11.06 -12.36
CA THR A 167 -19.66 9.62 -12.55
C THR A 167 -21.00 9.11 -12.06
N HIS A 168 -21.65 8.35 -12.94
CA HIS A 168 -22.91 7.68 -12.66
C HIS A 168 -22.73 6.15 -12.69
N VAL A 169 -23.47 5.44 -11.85
CA VAL A 169 -23.61 3.97 -11.93
C VAL A 169 -25.08 3.66 -12.14
N VAL A 170 -25.39 2.98 -13.23
CA VAL A 170 -26.74 2.50 -13.57
C VAL A 170 -26.77 1.00 -13.33
N GLU A 171 -27.59 0.56 -12.38
CA GLU A 171 -27.76 -0.85 -12.03
C GLU A 171 -29.22 -1.27 -12.28
N PHE A 172 -29.39 -2.39 -12.96
CA PHE A 172 -30.71 -2.94 -13.25
C PHE A 172 -31.38 -3.49 -11.98
N ALA A 173 -30.61 -4.17 -11.14
CA ALA A 173 -31.07 -4.66 -9.85
C ALA A 173 -31.46 -3.50 -8.91
N PRO A 174 -32.32 -3.75 -7.91
CA PRO A 174 -32.73 -2.72 -6.95
C PRO A 174 -31.58 -2.25 -6.03
N ARG A 175 -30.44 -2.94 -6.03
CA ARG A 175 -29.27 -2.66 -5.19
C ARG A 175 -27.95 -2.95 -5.91
N LEU A 176 -26.90 -2.28 -5.48
CA LEU A 176 -25.52 -2.58 -5.88
C LEU A 176 -25.10 -3.97 -5.39
N MET A 177 -24.21 -4.64 -6.13
CA MET A 177 -23.64 -5.95 -5.80
C MET A 177 -24.69 -6.98 -5.39
N ALA A 178 -25.83 -7.04 -6.09
CA ALA A 178 -27.00 -7.83 -5.70
C ALA A 178 -26.73 -9.34 -5.49
N VAL A 179 -25.66 -9.87 -6.10
CA VAL A 179 -25.19 -11.25 -5.94
C VAL A 179 -24.46 -11.46 -4.60
N GLN A 180 -23.76 -10.45 -4.09
CA GLN A 180 -22.89 -10.57 -2.90
C GLN A 180 -23.52 -9.96 -1.64
N VAL A 181 -24.31 -8.89 -1.77
CA VAL A 181 -24.86 -8.16 -0.62
C VAL A 181 -26.39 -8.20 -0.62
N ASP A 182 -26.94 -8.24 0.58
CA ASP A 182 -28.36 -8.13 0.85
C ASP A 182 -28.82 -6.67 0.89
N ASP A 183 -30.09 -6.43 1.21
CA ASP A 183 -30.67 -5.08 1.17
C ASP A 183 -30.04 -4.12 2.20
N GLY A 184 -29.72 -4.63 3.39
CA GLY A 184 -29.03 -3.87 4.43
C GLY A 184 -27.62 -3.46 4.00
N GLY A 185 -26.83 -4.43 3.52
CA GLY A 185 -25.50 -4.17 2.99
C GLY A 185 -25.52 -3.28 1.75
N GLY A 186 -26.46 -3.48 0.83
CA GLY A 186 -26.63 -2.69 -0.39
C GLY A 186 -26.99 -1.23 -0.12
N SER A 187 -27.85 -0.97 0.86
CA SER A 187 -28.19 0.39 1.29
C SER A 187 -26.98 1.12 1.87
N MET A 188 -26.21 0.42 2.72
CA MET A 188 -24.98 0.95 3.30
C MET A 188 -23.91 1.24 2.24
N LEU A 189 -23.74 0.30 1.30
CA LEU A 189 -22.80 0.43 0.18
C LEU A 189 -23.16 1.61 -0.70
N ARG A 190 -24.44 1.77 -1.06
CA ARG A 190 -24.92 2.91 -1.84
C ARG A 190 -24.57 4.24 -1.17
N ALA A 191 -24.90 4.40 0.11
CA ALA A 191 -24.61 5.63 0.85
C ALA A 191 -23.11 5.97 0.86
N ARG A 192 -22.25 4.94 1.01
CA ARG A 192 -20.79 5.10 0.96
C ARG A 192 -20.29 5.53 -0.42
N ILE A 193 -20.79 4.91 -1.49
CA ILE A 193 -20.40 5.23 -2.87
C ILE A 193 -20.88 6.65 -3.25
N GLU A 194 -22.10 7.03 -2.85
CA GLU A 194 -22.62 8.38 -3.06
C GLU A 194 -21.82 9.44 -2.30
N ALA A 195 -21.38 9.15 -1.07
CA ALA A 195 -20.50 10.03 -0.30
C ALA A 195 -19.12 10.24 -0.94
N LEU A 196 -18.71 9.36 -1.86
CA LEU A 196 -17.47 9.48 -2.63
C LEU A 196 -17.67 10.24 -3.97
N GLY A 197 -18.86 10.78 -4.19
CA GLY A 197 -19.19 11.60 -5.35
C GLY A 197 -19.59 10.80 -6.59
N VAL A 198 -20.06 9.56 -6.44
CA VAL A 198 -20.63 8.75 -7.52
C VAL A 198 -22.15 8.70 -7.39
N ARG A 199 -22.88 9.01 -8.45
CA ARG A 199 -24.35 9.00 -8.43
C ARG A 199 -24.87 7.61 -8.78
N VAL A 200 -25.63 7.01 -7.87
CA VAL A 200 -26.11 5.62 -8.02
C VAL A 200 -27.58 5.59 -8.45
N HIS A 201 -27.88 4.89 -9.53
CA HIS A 201 -29.21 4.72 -10.11
C HIS A 201 -29.55 3.23 -10.18
N THR A 202 -30.15 2.69 -9.12
CA THR A 202 -30.62 1.29 -9.08
C THR A 202 -32.02 1.14 -9.65
N GLY A 203 -32.40 -0.08 -10.03
CA GLY A 203 -33.71 -0.37 -10.62
C GLY A 203 -33.91 0.25 -12.00
N ARG A 204 -32.84 0.58 -12.72
CA ARG A 204 -32.89 1.28 -14.01
C ARG A 204 -32.74 0.29 -15.16
N ASN A 205 -33.78 0.21 -15.99
CA ASN A 205 -33.76 -0.57 -17.23
C ASN A 205 -33.57 0.38 -18.43
N THR A 206 -32.43 0.29 -19.12
CA THR A 206 -32.13 1.11 -20.30
C THR A 206 -32.78 0.50 -21.54
N LEU A 207 -33.65 1.25 -22.22
CA LEU A 207 -34.35 0.81 -23.43
C LEU A 207 -33.58 1.11 -24.71
N GLU A 208 -32.91 2.26 -24.77
CA GLU A 208 -32.13 2.70 -25.93
C GLU A 208 -31.10 3.77 -25.52
N ILE A 209 -30.10 3.96 -26.37
CA ILE A 209 -29.07 4.99 -26.26
C ILE A 209 -29.09 5.83 -27.55
N VAL A 210 -29.40 7.11 -27.42
CA VAL A 210 -29.55 8.06 -28.53
C VAL A 210 -28.63 9.27 -28.34
N ASP A 211 -28.65 10.21 -29.27
CA ASP A 211 -27.97 11.51 -29.13
C ASP A 211 -28.57 12.30 -27.96
N GLY A 212 -27.71 12.84 -27.09
CA GLY A 212 -28.13 13.72 -26.01
C GLY A 212 -28.20 15.18 -26.43
N GLU A 213 -28.90 15.98 -25.62
CA GLU A 213 -29.03 17.43 -25.83
C GLU A 213 -27.86 18.20 -25.19
N ALA A 214 -27.39 17.78 -24.01
CA ALA A 214 -26.33 18.42 -23.24
C ALA A 214 -25.02 17.60 -23.18
N ALA A 215 -25.08 16.30 -23.48
CA ALA A 215 -23.94 15.38 -23.55
C ALA A 215 -24.02 14.47 -24.80
N THR A 216 -22.94 13.74 -25.11
CA THR A 216 -22.85 12.88 -26.30
C THR A 216 -23.97 11.84 -26.40
N HIS A 217 -24.37 11.26 -25.26
CA HIS A 217 -25.35 10.19 -25.19
C HIS A 217 -26.50 10.53 -24.26
N ARG A 218 -27.68 10.01 -24.59
CA ARG A 218 -28.85 9.95 -23.72
C ARG A 218 -29.34 8.52 -23.59
N MET A 219 -29.36 8.02 -22.36
CA MET A 219 -29.90 6.72 -21.98
C MET A 219 -31.37 6.89 -21.59
N ASN A 220 -32.30 6.34 -22.37
CA ASN A 220 -33.72 6.37 -22.05
C ASN A 220 -34.10 5.13 -21.21
N PHE A 221 -34.76 5.35 -20.08
CA PHE A 221 -35.15 4.28 -19.16
C PHE A 221 -36.62 3.88 -19.33
N ALA A 222 -36.94 2.66 -18.92
CA ALA A 222 -38.29 2.08 -19.04
C ALA A 222 -39.37 2.80 -18.23
N ASP A 223 -38.99 3.59 -17.22
CA ASP A 223 -39.92 4.39 -16.41
C ASP A 223 -40.17 5.80 -16.97
N GLY A 224 -39.65 6.09 -18.18
CA GLY A 224 -39.80 7.38 -18.85
C GLY A 224 -38.75 8.43 -18.45
N THR A 225 -37.91 8.15 -17.45
CA THR A 225 -36.77 9.02 -17.12
C THR A 225 -35.60 8.79 -18.07
N HIS A 226 -34.62 9.69 -18.08
CA HIS A 226 -33.40 9.55 -18.88
C HIS A 226 -32.16 10.05 -18.13
N LEU A 227 -30.98 9.65 -18.60
CA LEU A 227 -29.69 10.13 -18.12
C LEU A 227 -28.81 10.47 -19.32
N GLU A 228 -28.22 11.66 -19.32
CA GLU A 228 -27.23 12.05 -20.33
C GLU A 228 -25.80 11.89 -19.81
N ALA A 229 -24.90 11.41 -20.66
CA ALA A 229 -23.48 11.22 -20.35
C ALA A 229 -22.61 11.31 -21.62
N ASP A 230 -21.36 11.74 -21.48
CA ASP A 230 -20.43 11.82 -22.63
C ASP A 230 -19.78 10.46 -22.95
N MET A 231 -19.57 9.64 -21.92
CA MET A 231 -18.98 8.31 -22.02
C MET A 231 -19.89 7.26 -21.37
N ILE A 232 -20.08 6.11 -22.02
CA ILE A 232 -20.79 4.95 -21.46
C ILE A 232 -19.83 3.77 -21.36
N VAL A 233 -19.78 3.11 -20.20
CA VAL A 233 -18.97 1.89 -20.02
C VAL A 233 -19.85 0.73 -19.55
N PHE A 234 -19.88 -0.36 -20.32
CA PHE A 234 -20.64 -1.55 -19.98
C PHE A 234 -19.83 -2.51 -19.11
N SER A 235 -20.36 -2.78 -17.92
CA SER A 235 -19.82 -3.73 -16.94
C SER A 235 -20.96 -4.58 -16.33
N ALA A 236 -21.80 -5.17 -17.18
CA ALA A 236 -22.99 -5.93 -16.79
C ALA A 236 -22.72 -7.44 -16.57
N GLY A 237 -21.46 -7.82 -16.34
CA GLY A 237 -21.01 -9.20 -16.16
C GLY A 237 -20.21 -9.73 -17.34
N ILE A 238 -19.93 -11.03 -17.34
CA ILE A 238 -19.09 -11.70 -18.35
C ILE A 238 -19.80 -12.92 -18.96
N ARG A 239 -19.32 -13.38 -20.12
CA ARG A 239 -19.73 -14.61 -20.78
C ARG A 239 -18.51 -15.45 -21.17
N PRO A 240 -18.48 -16.76 -20.87
CA PRO A 240 -17.39 -17.64 -21.30
C PRO A 240 -17.13 -17.56 -22.80
N ARG A 241 -15.86 -17.55 -23.22
CA ARG A 241 -15.46 -17.61 -24.63
C ARG A 241 -15.38 -19.04 -25.12
N ASP A 242 -16.54 -19.63 -25.37
CA ASP A 242 -16.71 -21.03 -25.74
C ASP A 242 -16.95 -21.27 -27.25
N GLN A 243 -16.93 -20.22 -28.08
CA GLN A 243 -17.28 -20.30 -29.50
C GLN A 243 -16.42 -21.30 -30.29
N LEU A 244 -15.09 -21.24 -30.16
CA LEU A 244 -14.18 -22.19 -30.83
C LEU A 244 -14.46 -23.65 -30.42
N ALA A 245 -14.83 -23.88 -29.17
CA ALA A 245 -15.15 -25.21 -28.66
C ALA A 245 -16.49 -25.70 -29.20
N ARG A 246 -17.48 -24.81 -29.29
CA ARG A 246 -18.79 -25.08 -29.92
C ARG A 246 -18.62 -25.44 -31.40
N ASP A 247 -17.83 -24.68 -32.12
CA ASP A 247 -17.62 -24.86 -33.56
C ASP A 247 -16.86 -26.15 -33.89
N CYS A 248 -15.98 -26.62 -32.99
CA CYS A 248 -15.34 -27.93 -33.10
C CYS A 248 -16.12 -29.07 -32.41
N GLY A 249 -17.36 -28.82 -31.97
CA GLY A 249 -18.27 -29.85 -31.44
C GLY A 249 -17.87 -30.42 -30.08
N LEU A 250 -17.20 -29.65 -29.23
CA LEU A 250 -17.02 -29.99 -27.82
C LEU A 250 -18.32 -29.76 -27.04
N GLU A 251 -18.49 -30.50 -25.95
CA GLU A 251 -19.63 -30.32 -25.06
C GLU A 251 -19.56 -28.96 -24.34
N ILE A 252 -20.71 -28.29 -24.25
CA ILE A 252 -20.85 -26.98 -23.63
C ILE A 252 -21.77 -27.11 -22.41
N GLY A 253 -21.42 -26.42 -21.33
CA GLY A 253 -22.23 -26.37 -20.12
C GLY A 253 -23.61 -25.74 -20.36
N PRO A 254 -24.61 -26.07 -19.52
CA PRO A 254 -26.00 -25.62 -19.69
C PRO A 254 -26.18 -24.09 -19.66
N ARG A 255 -25.21 -23.35 -19.11
CA ARG A 255 -25.19 -21.89 -19.04
C ARG A 255 -24.05 -21.26 -19.86
N GLY A 256 -23.49 -22.02 -20.80
CA GLY A 256 -22.27 -21.68 -21.53
C GLY A 256 -21.00 -22.16 -20.82
N GLY A 257 -19.87 -22.01 -21.50
CA GLY A 257 -18.56 -22.50 -21.09
C GLY A 257 -18.29 -23.93 -21.54
N ILE A 258 -17.02 -24.25 -21.80
CA ILE A 258 -16.57 -25.56 -22.25
C ILE A 258 -16.73 -26.55 -21.09
N ALA A 259 -17.55 -27.59 -21.28
CA ALA A 259 -17.78 -28.57 -20.23
C ALA A 259 -16.48 -29.32 -19.90
N ILE A 260 -16.16 -29.41 -18.60
CA ILE A 260 -14.98 -30.12 -18.12
C ILE A 260 -15.30 -31.10 -16.98
N ASP A 261 -14.52 -32.18 -16.92
CA ASP A 261 -14.49 -33.11 -15.80
C ASP A 261 -13.61 -32.59 -14.63
N ASP A 262 -13.50 -33.38 -13.56
CA ASP A 262 -12.68 -33.06 -12.39
C ASP A 262 -11.17 -32.98 -12.75
N ARG A 263 -10.73 -33.48 -13.90
CA ARG A 263 -9.34 -33.38 -14.41
C ARG A 263 -9.17 -32.24 -15.41
N CYS A 264 -10.16 -31.35 -15.53
CA CYS A 264 -10.23 -30.26 -16.49
C CYS A 264 -10.21 -30.70 -17.97
N ARG A 265 -10.55 -31.96 -18.26
CA ARG A 265 -10.64 -32.50 -19.63
C ARG A 265 -12.01 -32.20 -20.20
N THR A 266 -12.04 -31.91 -21.49
CA THR A 266 -13.29 -31.71 -22.25
C THR A 266 -13.86 -33.06 -22.71
N SER A 267 -14.92 -33.07 -23.52
CA SER A 267 -15.42 -34.28 -24.17
C SER A 267 -14.43 -34.94 -25.15
N ASP A 268 -13.31 -34.27 -25.45
CA ASP A 268 -12.16 -34.85 -26.12
C ASP A 268 -10.99 -35.03 -25.15
N ALA A 269 -10.49 -36.26 -25.02
CA ALA A 269 -9.42 -36.60 -24.07
C ALA A 269 -8.06 -35.92 -24.38
N ALA A 270 -7.87 -35.40 -25.60
CA ALA A 270 -6.68 -34.65 -25.97
C ALA A 270 -6.80 -33.15 -25.65
N ILE A 271 -7.95 -32.67 -25.18
CA ILE A 271 -8.26 -31.25 -25.03
C ILE A 271 -8.70 -30.93 -23.60
N TYR A 272 -8.10 -29.88 -23.04
CA TYR A 272 -8.42 -29.32 -21.73
C TYR A 272 -9.04 -27.93 -21.87
N ALA A 273 -9.75 -27.48 -20.84
CA ALA A 273 -10.16 -26.08 -20.70
C ALA A 273 -9.95 -25.60 -19.26
N ILE A 274 -9.46 -24.37 -19.10
CA ILE A 274 -9.11 -23.78 -17.80
C ILE A 274 -9.54 -22.30 -17.71
N GLY A 275 -9.84 -21.83 -16.51
CA GLY A 275 -10.23 -20.44 -16.26
C GLY A 275 -11.71 -20.17 -16.60
N GLU A 276 -12.03 -18.91 -16.90
CA GLU A 276 -13.42 -18.46 -17.06
C GLU A 276 -14.18 -19.09 -18.24
N CYS A 277 -13.45 -19.66 -19.22
CA CYS A 277 -14.07 -20.38 -20.34
C CYS A 277 -14.54 -21.78 -19.95
N ALA A 278 -14.09 -22.34 -18.82
CA ALA A 278 -14.39 -23.70 -18.41
C ALA A 278 -15.64 -23.78 -17.52
N ALA A 279 -16.47 -24.79 -17.75
CA ALA A 279 -17.67 -25.11 -17.00
C ALA A 279 -17.53 -26.46 -16.29
N TRP A 280 -17.23 -26.43 -15.00
CA TRP A 280 -17.14 -27.63 -14.15
C TRP A 280 -18.49 -27.92 -13.51
N ARG A 281 -19.05 -29.11 -13.74
CA ARG A 281 -20.39 -29.52 -13.26
C ARG A 281 -21.49 -28.49 -13.56
N GLY A 282 -21.39 -27.87 -14.74
CA GLY A 282 -22.33 -26.84 -15.22
C GLY A 282 -22.18 -25.45 -14.58
N GLN A 283 -21.06 -25.22 -13.88
CA GLN A 283 -20.74 -23.94 -13.25
C GLN A 283 -19.44 -23.34 -13.80
N THR A 284 -19.48 -22.06 -14.11
CA THR A 284 -18.33 -21.24 -14.51
C THR A 284 -17.90 -20.35 -13.36
N PHE A 285 -16.61 -20.04 -13.27
CA PHE A 285 -16.04 -19.25 -12.18
C PHE A 285 -15.45 -17.94 -12.70
N GLY A 286 -16.01 -16.80 -12.29
CA GLY A 286 -15.48 -15.46 -12.60
C GLY A 286 -14.44 -14.97 -11.59
N LEU A 287 -13.54 -15.85 -11.17
CA LEU A 287 -12.49 -15.58 -10.18
C LEU A 287 -11.16 -16.14 -10.66
N VAL A 288 -10.05 -15.49 -10.30
CA VAL A 288 -8.70 -15.92 -10.70
C VAL A 288 -8.27 -17.21 -10.00
N ALA A 289 -8.61 -17.37 -8.71
CA ALA A 289 -8.16 -18.51 -7.89
C ALA A 289 -8.61 -19.87 -8.45
N PRO A 290 -9.89 -20.07 -8.82
CA PRO A 290 -10.35 -21.30 -9.47
C PRO A 290 -9.60 -21.57 -10.78
N GLY A 291 -9.36 -20.53 -11.59
CA GLY A 291 -8.62 -20.67 -12.85
C GLY A 291 -7.17 -21.11 -12.63
N TYR A 292 -6.48 -20.54 -11.64
CA TYR A 292 -5.12 -20.97 -11.27
C TYR A 292 -5.08 -22.41 -10.79
N GLU A 293 -6.11 -22.86 -10.06
CA GLU A 293 -6.19 -24.26 -9.64
C GLU A 293 -6.41 -25.20 -10.83
N MET A 294 -7.30 -24.86 -11.75
CA MET A 294 -7.47 -25.58 -13.01
C MET A 294 -6.15 -25.67 -13.79
N ALA A 295 -5.38 -24.57 -13.85
CA ALA A 295 -4.07 -24.55 -14.51
C ALA A 295 -3.07 -25.52 -13.85
N ARG A 296 -3.03 -25.61 -12.51
CA ARG A 296 -2.18 -26.57 -11.79
C ARG A 296 -2.63 -28.02 -12.01
N VAL A 297 -3.94 -28.26 -11.99
CA VAL A 297 -4.52 -29.58 -12.29
C VAL A 297 -4.11 -30.03 -13.69
N VAL A 298 -4.27 -29.17 -14.70
CA VAL A 298 -3.87 -29.49 -16.08
C VAL A 298 -2.37 -29.71 -16.20
N ALA A 299 -1.53 -28.90 -15.54
CA ALA A 299 -0.08 -29.12 -15.53
C ALA A 299 0.28 -30.51 -14.97
N GLN A 300 -0.31 -30.91 -13.85
CA GLN A 300 -0.10 -32.25 -13.29
C GLN A 300 -0.64 -33.36 -14.20
N GLN A 301 -1.81 -33.18 -14.82
CA GLN A 301 -2.36 -34.15 -15.78
C GLN A 301 -1.45 -34.33 -16.99
N LEU A 302 -0.81 -33.27 -17.48
CA LEU A 302 0.15 -33.32 -18.58
C LEU A 302 1.46 -34.00 -18.18
N ALA A 303 1.85 -33.91 -16.90
CA ALA A 303 3.00 -34.62 -16.32
C ALA A 303 2.68 -36.07 -15.88
N GLY A 304 1.43 -36.54 -16.04
CA GLY A 304 1.01 -37.90 -15.69
C GLY A 304 0.53 -38.10 -14.25
N GLY A 305 0.28 -37.02 -13.51
CA GLY A 305 -0.28 -37.04 -12.15
C GLY A 305 -1.80 -37.24 -12.09
N ASP A 306 -2.35 -37.27 -10.88
CA ASP A 306 -3.75 -37.63 -10.57
C ASP A 306 -4.58 -36.49 -9.96
N ALA A 307 -4.08 -35.25 -9.96
CA ALA A 307 -4.80 -34.08 -9.43
C ALA A 307 -6.19 -33.90 -10.05
N ALA A 308 -7.10 -33.39 -9.21
CA ALA A 308 -8.49 -33.12 -9.53
C ALA A 308 -8.95 -31.76 -8.98
N PHE A 309 -9.74 -31.04 -9.76
CA PHE A 309 -10.43 -29.81 -9.39
C PHE A 309 -11.73 -30.14 -8.66
N GLY A 310 -11.82 -29.73 -7.39
CA GLY A 310 -12.97 -29.99 -6.51
C GLY A 310 -14.03 -28.90 -6.47
N GLY A 311 -13.98 -27.91 -7.37
CA GLY A 311 -14.79 -26.70 -7.31
C GLY A 311 -14.09 -25.56 -6.55
N ALA A 312 -14.83 -24.48 -6.26
CA ALA A 312 -14.28 -23.33 -5.57
C ALA A 312 -15.28 -22.57 -4.70
N ASP A 313 -14.77 -22.00 -3.62
CA ASP A 313 -15.46 -21.01 -2.79
C ASP A 313 -15.62 -19.69 -3.55
N LEU A 314 -16.84 -19.13 -3.51
CA LEU A 314 -17.20 -17.87 -4.17
C LEU A 314 -17.15 -16.67 -3.20
N SER A 315 -16.66 -16.87 -1.98
CA SER A 315 -16.47 -15.78 -1.03
C SER A 315 -15.51 -14.75 -1.60
N THR A 316 -15.85 -13.48 -1.45
CA THR A 316 -15.12 -12.35 -2.03
C THR A 316 -14.93 -11.25 -0.99
N LYS A 317 -13.77 -10.61 -1.02
CA LYS A 317 -13.48 -9.39 -0.26
C LYS A 317 -12.86 -8.38 -1.22
N LEU A 318 -13.40 -7.17 -1.20
CA LEU A 318 -13.03 -6.10 -2.10
C LEU A 318 -12.86 -4.81 -1.32
N LYS A 319 -11.99 -3.95 -1.85
CA LYS A 319 -11.84 -2.58 -1.39
C LYS A 319 -12.24 -1.65 -2.52
N LEU A 320 -13.52 -1.34 -2.58
CA LEU A 320 -14.12 -0.56 -3.66
C LEU A 320 -14.09 0.92 -3.28
N MET A 321 -13.33 1.75 -4.00
CA MET A 321 -13.23 3.19 -3.73
C MET A 321 -12.87 3.54 -2.27
N GLY A 322 -12.14 2.67 -1.57
CA GLY A 322 -11.82 2.85 -0.15
C GLY A 322 -12.88 2.32 0.84
N VAL A 323 -13.96 1.72 0.33
CA VAL A 323 -15.00 1.01 1.10
C VAL A 323 -14.68 -0.48 1.11
N ASP A 324 -14.57 -1.07 2.30
CA ASP A 324 -14.43 -2.52 2.43
C ASP A 324 -15.80 -3.20 2.25
N VAL A 325 -15.88 -4.15 1.32
CA VAL A 325 -17.06 -4.99 1.11
C VAL A 325 -16.63 -6.45 1.04
N ALA A 326 -17.30 -7.33 1.78
CA ALA A 326 -17.05 -8.75 1.71
C ALA A 326 -18.33 -9.58 1.82
N SER A 327 -18.33 -10.72 1.15
CA SER A 327 -19.38 -11.74 1.17
C SER A 327 -18.73 -13.10 1.39
N ILE A 328 -19.31 -13.91 2.28
CA ILE A 328 -18.84 -15.25 2.61
C ILE A 328 -20.00 -16.23 2.41
N GLY A 329 -19.73 -17.36 1.73
CA GLY A 329 -20.64 -18.51 1.64
C GLY A 329 -22.08 -18.14 1.26
N ASP A 330 -23.05 -18.67 2.01
CA ASP A 330 -24.48 -18.36 1.89
C ASP A 330 -24.81 -16.99 2.49
N ALA A 331 -24.29 -15.92 1.88
CA ALA A 331 -24.45 -14.55 2.34
C ALA A 331 -25.90 -14.06 2.35
N HIS A 332 -26.78 -14.66 1.56
CA HIS A 332 -28.20 -14.32 1.48
C HIS A 332 -29.09 -15.11 2.45
N GLY A 333 -28.56 -16.16 3.09
CA GLY A 333 -29.37 -17.01 3.98
C GLY A 333 -30.40 -17.85 3.23
N THR A 334 -30.00 -18.41 2.10
CA THR A 334 -30.83 -19.29 1.26
C THR A 334 -30.96 -20.70 1.84
N THR A 335 -30.05 -21.10 2.73
CA THR A 335 -30.07 -22.40 3.39
C THR A 335 -31.33 -22.53 4.26
N PRO A 336 -32.18 -23.56 4.06
CA PRO A 336 -33.39 -23.74 4.84
C PRO A 336 -33.12 -23.82 6.35
N GLY A 337 -33.89 -23.06 7.14
CA GLY A 337 -33.79 -23.06 8.59
C GLY A 337 -32.54 -22.35 9.15
N CYS A 338 -31.77 -21.63 8.33
CA CYS A 338 -30.71 -20.77 8.82
C CYS A 338 -31.25 -19.63 9.71
N ARG A 339 -30.38 -19.06 10.54
CA ARG A 339 -30.68 -17.90 11.37
C ARG A 339 -29.73 -16.76 11.00
N VAL A 340 -30.16 -15.53 11.24
CA VAL A 340 -29.40 -14.33 10.86
C VAL A 340 -29.12 -13.48 12.09
N VAL A 341 -27.89 -12.99 12.20
CA VAL A 341 -27.46 -11.99 13.18
C VAL A 341 -26.91 -10.80 12.41
N GLN A 342 -27.35 -9.58 12.73
CA GLN A 342 -26.94 -8.39 11.98
C GLN A 342 -26.67 -7.19 12.88
N TYR A 343 -25.71 -6.37 12.47
CA TYR A 343 -25.30 -5.12 13.08
C TYR A 343 -25.21 -4.03 12.01
N GLY A 344 -25.77 -2.85 12.29
CA GLY A 344 -25.72 -1.71 11.38
C GLY A 344 -25.54 -0.40 12.13
N ASP A 345 -24.57 0.40 11.70
CA ASP A 345 -24.32 1.75 12.20
C ASP A 345 -24.19 2.72 11.02
N GLN A 346 -25.19 3.57 10.84
CA GLN A 346 -25.23 4.57 9.76
C GLN A 346 -24.23 5.71 9.98
N ARG A 347 -23.91 6.06 11.24
CA ARG A 347 -22.94 7.14 11.55
C ARG A 347 -21.54 6.73 11.16
N ARG A 348 -21.17 5.49 11.50
CA ARG A 348 -19.89 4.88 11.09
C ARG A 348 -19.94 4.33 9.68
N ALA A 349 -21.12 4.28 9.07
CA ALA A 349 -21.44 3.65 7.80
C ALA A 349 -20.84 2.23 7.67
N VAL A 350 -21.23 1.38 8.63
CA VAL A 350 -20.83 -0.03 8.75
C VAL A 350 -22.08 -0.91 8.80
N TYR A 351 -22.09 -2.00 8.05
CA TYR A 351 -23.08 -3.07 8.13
C TYR A 351 -22.38 -4.43 8.18
N LYS A 352 -22.80 -5.30 9.10
CA LYS A 352 -22.26 -6.66 9.24
C LYS A 352 -23.41 -7.63 9.47
N LYS A 353 -23.36 -8.78 8.83
CA LYS A 353 -24.34 -9.85 8.95
C LYS A 353 -23.64 -11.19 9.00
N LEU A 354 -24.12 -12.08 9.87
CA LEU A 354 -23.79 -13.50 9.91
C LEU A 354 -25.03 -14.31 9.55
N VAL A 355 -24.85 -15.34 8.74
CA VAL A 355 -25.82 -16.40 8.47
C VAL A 355 -25.33 -17.65 9.15
N VAL A 356 -26.08 -18.14 10.13
CA VAL A 356 -25.71 -19.29 10.96
C VAL A 356 -26.66 -20.45 10.74
N SER A 357 -26.18 -21.67 10.97
CA SER A 357 -27.01 -22.89 10.84
C SER A 357 -28.20 -22.87 11.80
N GLY A 358 -29.23 -23.67 11.51
CA GLY A 358 -30.43 -23.73 12.35
C GLY A 358 -30.17 -24.16 13.81
N CYS A 359 -29.08 -24.89 14.07
CA CYS A 359 -28.63 -25.23 15.41
C CYS A 359 -27.74 -24.18 16.08
N GLY A 360 -27.38 -23.09 15.38
CA GLY A 360 -26.54 -21.99 15.87
C GLY A 360 -25.04 -22.29 15.93
N LYS A 361 -24.61 -23.51 15.61
CA LYS A 361 -23.22 -23.96 15.81
C LYS A 361 -22.26 -23.68 14.66
N ARG A 362 -22.74 -23.40 13.45
CA ARG A 362 -21.89 -23.25 12.26
C ARG A 362 -22.20 -21.97 11.52
N LEU A 363 -21.15 -21.32 11.01
CA LEU A 363 -21.28 -20.21 10.07
C LEU A 363 -21.54 -20.74 8.67
N LEU A 364 -22.62 -20.29 8.02
CA LEU A 364 -22.98 -20.62 6.65
C LEU A 364 -22.58 -19.50 5.68
N GLY A 365 -22.63 -18.25 6.14
CA GLY A 365 -22.24 -17.10 5.32
C GLY A 365 -22.16 -15.80 6.12
N ALA A 366 -21.72 -14.73 5.47
CA ALA A 366 -21.63 -13.41 6.07
C ALA A 366 -21.64 -12.29 5.01
N VAL A 367 -22.07 -11.08 5.41
CA VAL A 367 -21.95 -9.84 4.63
C VAL A 367 -21.26 -8.80 5.51
N LEU A 368 -20.22 -8.15 5.01
CA LEU A 368 -19.48 -7.08 5.71
C LEU A 368 -19.37 -5.88 4.77
N VAL A 369 -19.82 -4.70 5.19
CA VAL A 369 -19.77 -3.46 4.41
C VAL A 369 -19.27 -2.33 5.30
N GLY A 370 -18.32 -1.54 4.80
CA GLY A 370 -17.69 -0.42 5.50
C GLY A 370 -16.56 -0.82 6.45
N ASP A 371 -16.63 -2.02 7.03
CA ASP A 371 -15.57 -2.63 7.83
C ASP A 371 -15.59 -4.15 7.62
N ALA A 372 -14.52 -4.70 7.06
CA ALA A 372 -14.34 -6.14 6.82
C ALA A 372 -13.11 -6.70 7.54
N ALA A 373 -12.78 -6.17 8.73
CA ALA A 373 -11.66 -6.64 9.54
C ALA A 373 -11.79 -8.14 9.90
N GLU A 374 -13.01 -8.62 10.17
CA GLU A 374 -13.26 -9.99 10.60
C GLU A 374 -13.38 -11.00 9.45
N TYR A 375 -13.29 -10.55 8.20
CA TYR A 375 -13.44 -11.41 7.02
C TYR A 375 -12.57 -12.66 7.10
N GLY A 376 -11.28 -12.51 7.46
CA GLY A 376 -10.34 -13.63 7.50
C GLY A 376 -10.78 -14.71 8.51
N THR A 377 -11.18 -14.30 9.71
CA THR A 377 -11.63 -15.21 10.77
C THR A 377 -12.94 -15.89 10.40
N LEU A 378 -13.94 -15.12 9.93
CA LEU A 378 -15.24 -15.64 9.53
C LEU A 378 -15.14 -16.60 8.35
N LEU A 379 -14.28 -16.30 7.36
CA LEU A 379 -14.07 -17.18 6.23
C LEU A 379 -13.52 -18.54 6.69
N GLN A 380 -12.55 -18.55 7.61
CA GLN A 380 -12.01 -19.80 8.14
C GLN A 380 -13.02 -20.57 8.98
N MET A 381 -13.91 -19.89 9.72
CA MET A 381 -15.01 -20.55 10.43
C MET A 381 -15.90 -21.34 9.48
N MET A 382 -16.29 -20.70 8.37
CA MET A 382 -17.17 -21.30 7.37
C MET A 382 -16.46 -22.44 6.64
N LEU A 383 -15.27 -22.19 6.07
CA LEU A 383 -14.55 -23.18 5.25
C LEU A 383 -14.17 -24.45 6.01
N ASN A 384 -13.80 -24.32 7.29
CA ASN A 384 -13.36 -25.46 8.10
C ASN A 384 -14.45 -25.99 9.05
N GLY A 385 -15.67 -25.46 8.98
CA GLY A 385 -16.79 -25.88 9.84
C GLY A 385 -16.49 -25.72 11.34
N ILE A 386 -15.72 -24.69 11.73
CA ILE A 386 -15.35 -24.42 13.11
C ILE A 386 -16.62 -24.01 13.88
N GLU A 387 -16.79 -24.59 15.08
CA GLU A 387 -17.95 -24.29 15.92
C GLU A 387 -17.93 -22.81 16.36
N LEU A 388 -19.08 -22.14 16.21
CA LEU A 388 -19.26 -20.76 16.62
C LEU A 388 -19.22 -20.62 18.15
N PRO A 389 -18.78 -19.47 18.68
CA PRO A 389 -18.90 -19.18 20.11
C PRO A 389 -20.36 -19.15 20.55
N ALA A 390 -20.60 -19.26 21.86
CA ALA A 390 -21.95 -19.25 22.44
C ALA A 390 -22.76 -17.98 22.08
N GLU A 391 -22.06 -16.86 21.87
CA GLU A 391 -22.61 -15.56 21.47
C GLU A 391 -22.02 -15.12 20.11
N PRO A 392 -22.51 -15.64 18.97
CA PRO A 392 -21.99 -15.31 17.64
C PRO A 392 -22.05 -13.82 17.28
N GLU A 393 -22.97 -13.05 17.85
CA GLU A 393 -23.10 -11.60 17.67
C GLU A 393 -21.84 -10.83 18.04
N MET A 394 -21.08 -11.32 19.03
CA MET A 394 -19.84 -10.70 19.49
C MET A 394 -18.74 -10.73 18.42
N LEU A 395 -18.88 -11.57 17.39
CA LEU A 395 -17.97 -11.58 16.24
C LEU A 395 -18.14 -10.37 15.32
N ILE A 396 -19.29 -9.69 15.34
CA ILE A 396 -19.59 -8.56 14.44
C ILE A 396 -19.87 -7.24 15.17
N LEU A 397 -20.13 -7.25 16.47
CA LEU A 397 -20.37 -6.04 17.25
C LEU A 397 -19.09 -5.20 17.44
N PRO A 398 -19.20 -3.85 17.47
CA PRO A 398 -18.11 -2.99 17.88
C PRO A 398 -17.81 -3.21 19.37
N GLN A 399 -16.55 -3.12 19.76
CA GLN A 399 -16.18 -3.33 21.16
C GLN A 399 -16.54 -2.11 22.02
N ALA A 400 -17.02 -2.37 23.23
CA ALA A 400 -16.87 -1.44 24.34
C ALA A 400 -15.44 -1.58 24.92
N ASP A 401 -14.91 -0.50 25.46
CA ASP A 401 -13.52 -0.31 25.88
C ASP A 401 -12.88 -1.54 26.56
N GLY A 402 -11.80 -2.07 25.98
CA GLY A 402 -10.78 -2.87 26.68
C GLY A 402 -10.89 -4.41 26.67
N ALA A 403 -11.99 -5.03 26.21
CA ALA A 403 -12.07 -6.50 26.16
C ALA A 403 -11.47 -7.07 24.85
N ALA A 404 -10.64 -8.11 24.89
CA ALA A 404 -10.13 -8.76 23.68
C ALA A 404 -11.28 -9.41 22.87
N LYS A 405 -11.27 -9.24 21.53
CA LYS A 405 -12.23 -9.95 20.65
C LYS A 405 -12.06 -11.46 20.83
N PRO A 406 -13.15 -12.24 20.99
CA PRO A 406 -13.09 -13.69 20.85
C PRO A 406 -12.73 -14.01 19.39
N GLY A 407 -11.45 -14.20 19.11
CA GLY A 407 -10.95 -14.70 17.84
C GLY A 407 -10.67 -16.20 17.94
N ILE A 408 -10.79 -16.93 16.84
CA ILE A 408 -10.19 -18.26 16.75
C ILE A 408 -8.67 -18.03 16.83
N GLY A 409 -8.02 -18.57 17.85
CA GLY A 409 -6.55 -18.62 17.87
C GLY A 409 -6.07 -19.37 16.63
N VAL A 410 -5.06 -18.86 15.92
CA VAL A 410 -4.50 -19.50 14.70
C VAL A 410 -4.10 -20.97 14.92
N GLU A 411 -3.89 -21.37 16.17
CA GLU A 411 -3.67 -22.76 16.59
C GLU A 411 -4.83 -23.70 16.23
N ALA A 412 -6.09 -23.24 16.31
CA ALA A 412 -7.26 -24.07 16.04
C ALA A 412 -7.54 -24.31 14.55
N LEU A 413 -6.80 -23.65 13.65
CA LEU A 413 -6.89 -23.92 12.21
C LEU A 413 -6.22 -25.26 11.86
N PRO A 414 -6.86 -26.15 11.08
CA PRO A 414 -6.24 -27.39 10.63
C PRO A 414 -5.08 -27.11 9.66
N PRO A 415 -4.07 -28.00 9.52
CA PRO A 415 -2.95 -27.79 8.59
C PRO A 415 -3.39 -27.59 7.13
N ALA A 416 -4.46 -28.26 6.71
CA ALA A 416 -5.02 -28.13 5.36
C ALA A 416 -5.82 -26.83 5.13
N ALA A 417 -6.03 -26.00 6.16
CA ALA A 417 -6.79 -24.76 6.04
C ALA A 417 -6.20 -23.85 4.96
N GLN A 418 -7.00 -23.49 3.96
CA GLN A 418 -6.57 -22.59 2.90
C GLN A 418 -6.54 -21.14 3.41
N ILE A 419 -5.35 -20.55 3.46
CA ILE A 419 -5.13 -19.19 4.02
C ILE A 419 -5.08 -18.15 2.91
N CYS A 420 -4.43 -18.45 1.78
CA CYS A 420 -4.42 -17.61 0.60
C CYS A 420 -5.10 -18.32 -0.57
N SER A 421 -6.33 -17.92 -0.91
CA SER A 421 -7.06 -18.50 -2.04
C SER A 421 -6.42 -18.18 -3.39
N CYS A 422 -5.96 -16.95 -3.59
CA CYS A 422 -5.35 -16.54 -4.87
C CYS A 422 -4.17 -17.41 -5.28
N ASN A 423 -3.29 -17.73 -4.32
CA ASN A 423 -2.08 -18.50 -4.59
C ASN A 423 -2.14 -19.94 -4.08
N ASN A 424 -3.33 -20.40 -3.64
CA ASN A 424 -3.59 -21.70 -3.05
C ASN A 424 -2.55 -22.08 -1.97
N VAL A 425 -2.40 -21.21 -0.96
CA VAL A 425 -1.46 -21.42 0.15
C VAL A 425 -2.21 -21.86 1.40
N SER A 426 -1.90 -23.06 1.89
CA SER A 426 -2.44 -23.62 3.13
C SER A 426 -1.68 -23.15 4.36
N LYS A 427 -2.25 -23.37 5.56
CA LYS A 427 -1.55 -23.17 6.84
C LYS A 427 -0.27 -24.02 6.88
N ALA A 428 -0.35 -25.29 6.48
CA ALA A 428 0.80 -26.19 6.42
C ALA A 428 1.94 -25.60 5.59
N ARG A 429 1.66 -25.09 4.39
CA ARG A 429 2.68 -24.49 3.52
C ARG A 429 3.31 -23.22 4.11
N ILE A 430 2.55 -22.42 4.86
CA ILE A 430 3.09 -21.29 5.61
C ILE A 430 3.99 -21.79 6.73
N CYS A 431 3.54 -22.79 7.51
CA CYS A 431 4.32 -23.36 8.59
C CYS A 431 5.61 -24.02 8.09
N GLU A 432 5.57 -24.74 6.97
CA GLU A 432 6.72 -25.34 6.28
C GLU A 432 7.68 -24.26 5.79
N ALA A 433 7.18 -23.17 5.21
CA ALA A 433 8.02 -22.05 4.79
C ALA A 433 8.70 -21.37 5.98
N VAL A 434 7.98 -21.21 7.11
CA VAL A 434 8.56 -20.71 8.36
C VAL A 434 9.62 -21.66 8.90
N ALA A 435 9.36 -22.97 8.91
CA ALA A 435 10.32 -24.01 9.27
C ALA A 435 11.56 -23.99 8.36
N GLY A 436 11.37 -23.65 7.08
CA GLY A 436 12.43 -23.44 6.10
C GLY A 436 13.14 -22.08 6.19
N GLY A 437 12.83 -21.25 7.20
CA GLY A 437 13.53 -19.98 7.48
C GLY A 437 12.83 -18.71 7.01
N ALA A 438 11.61 -18.78 6.45
CA ALA A 438 10.85 -17.60 6.03
C ALA A 438 10.17 -16.89 7.23
N THR A 439 10.95 -16.12 7.99
CA THR A 439 10.54 -15.48 9.26
C THR A 439 10.02 -14.03 9.12
N SER A 440 9.77 -13.57 7.89
CA SER A 440 9.18 -12.26 7.62
C SER A 440 8.09 -12.35 6.56
N ILE A 441 7.17 -11.38 6.51
CA ILE A 441 6.13 -11.34 5.48
C ILE A 441 6.71 -11.18 4.07
N GLY A 442 7.82 -10.45 3.92
CA GLY A 442 8.52 -10.35 2.65
C GLY A 442 9.04 -11.71 2.18
N ALA A 443 9.67 -12.46 3.09
CA ALA A 443 10.16 -13.81 2.80
C ALA A 443 9.00 -14.77 2.48
N LEU A 444 7.91 -14.74 3.25
CA LEU A 444 6.73 -15.57 3.01
C LEU A 444 6.06 -15.25 1.67
N LYS A 445 5.98 -13.97 1.28
CA LYS A 445 5.48 -13.57 -0.03
C LYS A 445 6.35 -14.15 -1.15
N ALA A 446 7.67 -14.07 -1.01
CA ALA A 446 8.60 -14.58 -2.00
C ALA A 446 8.54 -16.11 -2.16
N CYS A 447 8.47 -16.86 -1.06
CA CYS A 447 8.53 -18.33 -1.11
C CYS A 447 7.16 -19.01 -1.30
N THR A 448 6.07 -18.42 -0.81
CA THR A 448 4.72 -19.03 -0.89
C THR A 448 3.80 -18.32 -1.88
N GLY A 449 4.08 -17.07 -2.25
CA GLY A 449 3.14 -16.21 -2.98
C GLY A 449 1.96 -15.72 -2.11
N ALA A 450 1.87 -16.06 -0.83
CA ALA A 450 0.74 -15.63 -0.01
C ALA A 450 0.69 -14.09 0.12
N GLY A 451 -0.42 -13.48 -0.32
CA GLY A 451 -0.63 -12.03 -0.21
C GLY A 451 0.06 -11.20 -1.29
N THR A 452 0.48 -11.80 -2.41
CA THR A 452 1.01 -11.11 -3.60
C THR A 452 -0.07 -10.71 -4.60
N SER A 453 -1.18 -11.45 -4.69
CA SER A 453 -2.29 -11.14 -5.61
C SER A 453 -3.27 -10.12 -5.00
N CYS A 454 -4.28 -10.52 -4.22
CA CYS A 454 -5.25 -9.57 -3.66
C CYS A 454 -4.86 -8.97 -2.29
N GLY A 455 -3.78 -9.46 -1.66
CA GLY A 455 -3.32 -9.01 -0.33
C GLY A 455 -4.23 -9.32 0.87
N GLY A 456 -5.44 -9.85 0.68
CA GLY A 456 -6.44 -10.01 1.73
C GLY A 456 -6.06 -10.95 2.87
N CYS A 457 -5.17 -11.92 2.63
CA CYS A 457 -4.73 -12.89 3.63
C CYS A 457 -3.55 -12.43 4.51
N VAL A 458 -2.90 -11.30 4.19
CA VAL A 458 -1.65 -10.87 4.86
C VAL A 458 -1.76 -10.79 6.39
N PRO A 459 -2.84 -10.28 7.00
CA PRO A 459 -2.98 -10.27 8.46
C PRO A 459 -2.97 -11.67 9.07
N LEU A 460 -3.71 -12.62 8.49
CA LEU A 460 -3.79 -14.00 9.00
C LEU A 460 -2.49 -14.77 8.76
N VAL A 461 -1.84 -14.55 7.60
CA VAL A 461 -0.49 -15.08 7.32
C VAL A 461 0.51 -14.61 8.37
N THR A 462 0.44 -13.33 8.77
CA THR A 462 1.30 -12.77 9.82
C THR A 462 1.07 -13.42 11.18
N GLN A 463 -0.19 -13.69 11.54
CA GLN A 463 -0.52 -14.35 12.80
C GLN A 463 -0.03 -15.81 12.81
N ILE A 464 -0.26 -16.57 11.73
CA ILE A 464 0.22 -17.96 11.59
C ILE A 464 1.75 -18.00 11.63
N MET A 465 2.43 -17.09 10.93
CA MET A 465 3.89 -16.98 10.95
C MET A 465 4.42 -16.80 12.38
N LYS A 466 3.87 -15.82 13.12
CA LYS A 466 4.27 -15.55 14.50
C LYS A 466 4.01 -16.74 15.43
N ALA A 467 2.89 -17.43 15.26
CA ALA A 467 2.54 -18.60 16.06
C ALA A 467 3.45 -19.80 15.79
N GLU A 468 3.72 -20.11 14.51
CA GLU A 468 4.62 -21.21 14.14
C GLU A 468 6.06 -20.93 14.59
N MET A 469 6.55 -19.70 14.43
CA MET A 469 7.86 -19.29 14.96
C MET A 469 7.94 -19.54 16.47
N LYS A 470 6.92 -19.12 17.22
CA LYS A 470 6.83 -19.36 18.67
C LYS A 470 6.85 -20.86 19.01
N LYS A 471 6.15 -21.70 18.25
CA LYS A 471 6.06 -23.15 18.46
C LYS A 471 7.39 -23.87 18.24
N GLN A 472 8.18 -23.43 17.26
CA GLN A 472 9.46 -24.06 16.93
C GLN A 472 10.58 -23.73 17.92
N GLY A 473 10.28 -23.02 19.02
CA GLY A 473 11.31 -22.52 19.94
C GLY A 473 12.25 -21.52 19.25
N LEU A 474 11.93 -21.11 18.02
CA LEU A 474 12.54 -19.97 17.38
C LEU A 474 12.05 -18.77 18.19
N ALA A 475 12.88 -18.34 19.15
CA ALA A 475 12.83 -16.95 19.56
C ALA A 475 12.78 -16.15 18.27
N VAL A 476 11.75 -15.31 18.10
CA VAL A 476 11.71 -14.34 17.00
C VAL A 476 13.08 -13.69 17.05
N ASN A 477 13.95 -14.03 16.10
CA ASN A 477 15.33 -13.65 16.19
C ASN A 477 15.31 -12.13 16.06
N ASN A 478 15.50 -11.47 17.19
CA ASN A 478 15.44 -10.03 17.34
C ASN A 478 16.84 -9.43 17.14
N HIS A 479 17.82 -10.24 16.73
CA HIS A 479 19.16 -9.78 16.41
C HIS A 479 19.06 -8.65 15.40
N LEU A 480 19.79 -7.57 15.66
CA LEU A 480 19.83 -6.43 14.76
C LEU A 480 20.41 -6.82 13.39
N CYS A 481 21.44 -7.67 13.38
CA CYS A 481 22.07 -8.25 12.19
C CYS A 481 23.05 -9.37 12.60
N GLU A 482 23.79 -9.94 11.66
CA GLU A 482 24.83 -10.96 11.91
C GLU A 482 25.93 -10.54 12.91
N HIS A 483 26.14 -9.22 13.07
CA HIS A 483 27.17 -8.66 13.94
C HIS A 483 26.75 -8.58 15.41
N PHE A 484 25.45 -8.47 15.70
CA PHE A 484 24.91 -8.26 17.05
C PHE A 484 23.73 -9.18 17.30
N ALA A 485 23.88 -10.09 18.26
CA ALA A 485 22.83 -11.02 18.69
C ALA A 485 21.81 -10.37 19.64
N HIS A 486 21.50 -9.09 19.42
CA HIS A 486 20.67 -8.25 20.26
C HIS A 486 19.77 -7.37 19.40
N SER A 487 18.57 -7.12 19.86
CA SER A 487 17.67 -6.10 19.32
C SER A 487 18.18 -4.69 19.54
N ARG A 488 17.59 -3.72 18.83
CA ARG A 488 17.88 -2.30 19.05
C ARG A 488 17.66 -1.91 20.52
N GLN A 489 16.57 -2.39 21.14
CA GLN A 489 16.23 -2.08 22.53
C GLN A 489 17.26 -2.65 23.51
N GLU A 490 17.70 -3.90 23.32
CA GLU A 490 18.75 -4.50 24.13
C GLU A 490 20.08 -3.76 23.97
N LEU A 491 20.47 -3.39 22.75
CA LEU A 491 21.68 -2.58 22.51
C LEU A 491 21.59 -1.20 23.17
N TYR A 492 20.41 -0.57 23.17
CA TYR A 492 20.19 0.68 23.91
C TYR A 492 20.47 0.47 25.41
N HIS A 493 19.92 -0.58 26.01
CA HIS A 493 20.17 -0.88 27.41
C HIS A 493 21.64 -1.16 27.71
N LEU A 494 22.32 -1.97 26.89
CA LEU A 494 23.75 -2.29 27.05
C LEU A 494 24.61 -1.03 27.00
N ILE A 495 24.37 -0.15 26.01
CA ILE A 495 25.08 1.12 25.87
C ILE A 495 24.91 1.99 27.12
N ARG A 496 23.69 2.10 27.63
CA ARG A 496 23.37 2.95 28.78
C ARG A 496 23.92 2.40 30.10
N VAL A 497 23.72 1.11 30.35
CA VAL A 497 24.11 0.46 31.61
C VAL A 497 25.63 0.41 31.75
N GLU A 498 26.35 0.15 30.66
CA GLU A 498 27.81 0.05 30.69
C GLU A 498 28.54 1.35 30.38
N GLY A 499 27.82 2.43 30.03
CA GLY A 499 28.43 3.70 29.65
C GLY A 499 29.29 3.59 28.39
N ILE A 500 28.82 2.90 27.35
CA ILE A 500 29.58 2.70 26.11
C ILE A 500 29.44 3.93 25.22
N HIS A 501 30.57 4.55 24.85
CA HIS A 501 30.58 5.76 24.01
C HIS A 501 30.94 5.52 22.55
N THR A 502 31.45 4.34 22.18
CA THR A 502 31.95 4.10 20.80
C THR A 502 31.46 2.78 20.21
N PHE A 503 31.28 2.75 18.88
CA PHE A 503 30.94 1.51 18.17
C PHE A 503 32.00 0.42 18.33
N GLY A 504 33.28 0.78 18.33
CA GLY A 504 34.37 -0.17 18.52
C GLY A 504 34.34 -0.84 19.89
N GLU A 505 33.98 -0.10 20.95
CA GLU A 505 33.77 -0.70 22.27
C GLU A 505 32.55 -1.63 22.30
N LEU A 506 31.41 -1.18 21.76
CA LEU A 506 30.19 -2.00 21.70
C LEU A 506 30.43 -3.30 20.94
N LEU A 507 31.07 -3.21 19.78
CA LEU A 507 31.37 -4.36 18.91
C LEU A 507 32.30 -5.36 19.59
N ARG A 508 33.30 -4.88 20.34
CA ARG A 508 34.24 -5.74 21.08
C ARG A 508 33.58 -6.46 22.25
N LYS A 509 32.62 -5.82 22.93
CA LYS A 509 31.93 -6.40 24.10
C LYS A 509 30.75 -7.30 23.72
N HIS A 510 29.94 -6.87 22.75
CA HIS A 510 28.61 -7.42 22.48
C HIS A 510 28.38 -7.85 21.02
N GLY A 511 29.41 -7.79 20.17
CA GLY A 511 29.29 -8.13 18.76
C GLY A 511 30.53 -8.84 18.19
N LYS A 512 30.59 -8.89 16.86
CA LYS A 512 31.70 -9.49 16.10
C LYS A 512 31.83 -8.86 14.72
N GLY A 513 32.99 -9.00 14.07
CA GLY A 513 33.24 -8.50 12.71
C GLY A 513 33.59 -7.01 12.65
N LEU A 514 33.19 -6.32 11.58
CA LEU A 514 33.47 -4.88 11.33
C LEU A 514 32.21 -4.01 11.30
N GLY A 515 31.03 -4.62 11.39
CA GLY A 515 29.73 -3.96 11.26
C GLY A 515 29.30 -3.76 9.81
N CYS A 516 27.98 -3.68 9.59
CA CYS A 516 27.35 -3.45 8.30
C CYS A 516 26.57 -2.12 8.26
N ASP A 517 25.94 -1.87 7.11
CA ASP A 517 24.99 -0.79 6.82
C ASP A 517 23.71 -0.81 7.68
N VAL A 518 23.44 -1.90 8.41
CA VAL A 518 22.33 -1.98 9.38
C VAL A 518 22.77 -1.52 10.77
N CYS A 519 23.83 -2.14 11.32
CA CYS A 519 24.18 -1.91 12.73
C CYS A 519 24.90 -0.59 12.96
N LYS A 520 25.74 -0.12 12.03
CA LYS A 520 26.46 1.15 12.16
C LYS A 520 25.53 2.35 12.35
N PRO A 521 24.57 2.63 11.44
CA PRO A 521 23.66 3.77 11.62
C PRO A 521 22.70 3.57 12.80
N THR A 522 22.34 2.32 13.13
CA THR A 522 21.50 2.04 14.30
C THR A 522 22.23 2.39 15.59
N VAL A 523 23.48 1.96 15.74
CA VAL A 523 24.30 2.27 16.93
C VAL A 523 24.66 3.76 16.97
N ALA A 524 24.94 4.39 15.82
CA ALA A 524 25.13 5.84 15.75
C ALA A 524 23.91 6.61 16.30
N SER A 525 22.71 6.21 15.89
CA SER A 525 21.45 6.77 16.39
C SER A 525 21.30 6.55 17.91
N ILE A 526 21.62 5.35 18.42
CA ILE A 526 21.56 5.08 19.86
C ILE A 526 22.56 5.95 20.62
N LEU A 527 23.84 5.97 20.22
CA LEU A 527 24.89 6.77 20.87
C LEU A 527 24.52 8.25 20.89
N ALA A 528 24.03 8.79 19.77
CA ALA A 528 23.59 10.18 19.72
C ALA A 528 22.38 10.45 20.62
N SER A 529 21.45 9.49 20.75
CA SER A 529 20.30 9.62 21.66
C SER A 529 20.68 9.50 23.14
N CYS A 530 21.77 8.79 23.45
CA CYS A 530 22.23 8.56 24.82
C CYS A 530 23.13 9.69 25.32
N TRP A 531 24.02 10.18 24.46
CA TRP A 531 25.15 11.03 24.84
C TRP A 531 25.18 12.39 24.14
N ASN A 532 24.32 12.59 23.12
CA ASN A 532 24.19 13.83 22.34
C ASN A 532 25.53 14.38 21.79
N GLU A 533 26.49 13.50 21.52
CA GLU A 533 27.78 13.90 20.94
C GLU A 533 27.63 14.27 19.46
N PHE A 534 28.52 15.15 18.98
CA PHE A 534 28.52 15.58 17.59
C PHE A 534 28.70 14.39 16.62
N VAL A 535 27.76 14.25 15.69
CA VAL A 535 27.67 13.08 14.79
C VAL A 535 28.88 12.92 13.85
N LEU A 536 29.61 14.01 13.55
CA LEU A 536 30.84 13.98 12.73
C LEU A 536 32.13 13.94 13.55
N LYS A 537 32.05 13.75 14.87
CA LYS A 537 33.22 13.40 15.69
C LYS A 537 33.88 12.16 15.09
N ARG A 538 35.22 12.08 15.16
CA ARG A 538 36.03 11.08 14.43
C ARG A 538 35.54 9.64 14.64
N GLU A 539 35.13 9.30 15.85
CA GLU A 539 34.65 7.97 16.24
C GLU A 539 33.25 7.64 15.73
N HIS A 540 32.44 8.66 15.41
CA HIS A 540 31.02 8.52 15.01
C HIS A 540 30.79 8.71 13.52
N ALA A 541 31.64 9.51 12.85
CA ALA A 541 31.42 9.95 11.48
C ALA A 541 31.23 8.76 10.52
N SER A 542 32.07 7.73 10.62
CA SER A 542 32.00 6.56 9.73
C SER A 542 30.79 5.64 9.96
N LEU A 543 29.99 5.93 10.98
CA LEU A 543 28.77 5.18 11.31
C LEU A 543 27.52 5.81 10.70
N GLN A 544 27.59 7.08 10.31
CA GLN A 544 26.45 7.83 9.82
C GLN A 544 26.03 7.36 8.43
N ASP A 545 24.73 7.44 8.15
CA ASP A 545 24.25 7.36 6.78
C ASP A 545 24.65 8.61 5.99
N SER A 546 24.43 8.61 4.67
CA SER A 546 24.83 9.73 3.80
C SER A 546 24.26 11.08 4.27
N ASN A 547 23.04 11.11 4.80
CA ASN A 547 22.38 12.36 5.16
C ASN A 547 22.96 12.96 6.45
N ASP A 548 23.16 12.14 7.49
CA ASP A 548 23.82 12.57 8.72
C ASP A 548 25.32 12.82 8.49
N TYR A 549 25.98 12.10 7.56
CA TYR A 549 27.39 12.31 7.22
C TYR A 549 27.65 13.67 6.57
N TYR A 550 26.75 14.12 5.69
CA TYR A 550 26.84 15.42 5.01
C TYR A 550 25.98 16.50 5.68
N LEU A 551 25.35 16.21 6.82
CA LEU A 551 24.45 17.14 7.52
C LEU A 551 23.42 17.80 6.57
N ALA A 552 22.98 17.09 5.54
CA ALA A 552 22.07 17.57 4.50
C ALA A 552 21.40 16.38 3.78
N ASN A 553 20.17 16.53 3.28
CA ASN A 553 19.56 15.43 2.50
C ASN A 553 20.11 15.43 1.09
N ILE A 554 20.59 14.26 0.64
CA ILE A 554 20.90 14.04 -0.77
C ILE A 554 19.64 14.03 -1.63
N GLN A 555 19.72 14.64 -2.82
CA GLN A 555 18.67 14.73 -3.83
C GLN A 555 18.94 13.74 -4.98
N ARG A 556 17.99 13.63 -5.91
CA ARG A 556 18.03 12.63 -7.00
C ARG A 556 19.25 12.78 -7.93
N ASP A 557 19.73 14.00 -8.09
CA ASP A 557 20.87 14.39 -8.92
C ASP A 557 22.20 14.46 -8.15
N GLY A 558 22.23 14.00 -6.90
CA GLY A 558 23.42 14.06 -6.04
C GLY A 558 23.65 15.41 -5.35
N THR A 559 22.78 16.40 -5.57
CA THR A 559 22.81 17.68 -4.84
C THR A 559 22.19 17.53 -3.45
N TYR A 560 22.17 18.61 -2.66
CA TYR A 560 21.76 18.62 -1.27
C TYR A 560 20.70 19.68 -0.97
N SER A 561 19.86 19.40 0.02
CA SER A 561 18.91 20.38 0.56
C SER A 561 19.45 21.11 1.78
N VAL A 562 19.25 22.42 1.86
CA VAL A 562 19.50 23.27 3.03
C VAL A 562 18.17 23.74 3.60
N VAL A 563 17.95 23.49 4.89
CA VAL A 563 16.69 23.83 5.57
C VAL A 563 17.01 24.54 6.89
N PRO A 564 17.03 25.88 6.93
CA PRO A 564 17.19 26.63 8.16
C PRO A 564 16.02 26.38 9.12
N ARG A 565 16.31 26.40 10.42
CA ARG A 565 15.29 26.26 11.46
C ARG A 565 14.46 27.54 11.55
N MET A 566 13.14 27.40 11.55
CA MET A 566 12.17 28.48 11.79
C MET A 566 11.20 28.00 12.88
N PRO A 567 11.55 28.18 14.17
CA PRO A 567 10.77 27.65 15.29
C PRO A 567 9.31 28.10 15.24
N GLY A 568 8.38 27.15 15.35
CA GLY A 568 6.94 27.45 15.28
C GLY A 568 6.44 27.99 13.93
N GLY A 569 7.30 28.02 12.90
CA GLY A 569 7.03 28.67 11.62
C GLY A 569 7.24 30.19 11.63
N GLU A 570 7.86 30.74 12.68
CA GLU A 570 8.11 32.18 12.82
C GLU A 570 9.46 32.58 12.20
N VAL A 571 9.47 33.67 11.43
CA VAL A 571 10.66 34.25 10.80
C VAL A 571 10.50 35.77 10.71
N THR A 572 11.58 36.51 11.01
CA THR A 572 11.58 37.97 10.88
C THR A 572 11.66 38.39 9.40
N PRO A 573 11.22 39.62 9.04
CA PRO A 573 11.41 40.15 7.69
C PRO A 573 12.88 40.11 7.24
N GLU A 574 13.81 40.49 8.12
CA GLU A 574 15.26 40.48 7.83
C GLU A 574 15.77 39.06 7.62
N GLY A 575 15.31 38.09 8.42
CA GLY A 575 15.66 36.69 8.26
C GLY A 575 15.13 36.11 6.93
N LEU A 576 13.90 36.48 6.55
CA LEU A 576 13.31 36.06 5.28
C LEU A 576 14.06 36.64 4.08
N ILE A 577 14.48 37.92 4.16
CA ILE A 577 15.34 38.56 3.16
C ILE A 577 16.68 37.83 3.06
N ALA A 578 17.32 37.51 4.19
CA ALA A 578 18.59 36.79 4.20
C ALA A 578 18.49 35.41 3.53
N VAL A 579 17.43 34.63 3.83
CA VAL A 579 17.17 33.34 3.17
C VAL A 579 17.01 33.53 1.66
N GLY A 580 16.25 34.54 1.23
CA GLY A 580 16.06 34.86 -0.19
C GLY A 580 17.35 35.27 -0.91
N GLN A 581 18.19 36.07 -0.24
CA GLN A 581 19.51 36.49 -0.77
C GLN A 581 20.45 35.30 -0.93
N VAL A 582 20.53 34.43 0.08
CA VAL A 582 21.32 33.19 0.01
C VAL A 582 20.81 32.30 -1.11
N ALA A 583 19.49 32.06 -1.20
CA ALA A 583 18.91 31.26 -2.27
C ALA A 583 19.26 31.79 -3.66
N LYS A 584 19.14 33.11 -3.87
CA LYS A 584 19.48 33.78 -5.13
C LYS A 584 20.98 33.65 -5.45
N LYS A 585 21.85 33.89 -4.47
CA LYS A 585 23.31 33.85 -4.64
C LYS A 585 23.81 32.47 -5.09
N TYR A 586 23.24 31.41 -4.53
CA TYR A 586 23.64 30.03 -4.83
C TYR A 586 22.75 29.34 -5.87
N GLY A 587 21.79 30.05 -6.46
CA GLY A 587 20.90 29.53 -7.50
C GLY A 587 20.02 28.38 -7.03
N LEU A 588 19.47 28.45 -5.80
CA LEU A 588 18.76 27.34 -5.17
C LEU A 588 17.25 27.37 -5.48
N TYR A 589 16.66 26.21 -5.75
CA TYR A 589 15.20 26.07 -5.79
C TYR A 589 14.61 26.26 -4.38
N THR A 590 13.55 27.04 -4.26
CA THR A 590 12.94 27.43 -2.99
C THR A 590 11.49 26.95 -2.88
N LYS A 591 11.14 26.39 -1.72
CA LYS A 591 9.79 25.89 -1.46
C LYS A 591 9.37 26.04 -0.01
N LEU A 592 8.16 26.58 0.19
CA LEU A 592 7.50 26.53 1.49
C LEU A 592 6.94 25.12 1.75
N THR A 593 7.27 24.56 2.90
CA THR A 593 6.85 23.20 3.26
C THR A 593 5.66 23.19 4.21
N GLY A 594 4.98 22.04 4.30
CA GLY A 594 3.94 21.80 5.30
C GLY A 594 4.44 21.80 6.75
N GLY A 595 5.73 22.01 7.00
CA GLY A 595 6.31 22.28 8.32
C GLY A 595 6.49 23.77 8.63
N GLN A 596 5.97 24.67 7.78
CA GLN A 596 6.15 26.13 7.90
C GLN A 596 7.62 26.56 7.84
N ARG A 597 8.36 26.00 6.87
CA ARG A 597 9.77 26.31 6.63
C ARG A 597 10.05 26.53 5.15
N VAL A 598 11.13 27.24 4.88
CA VAL A 598 11.71 27.36 3.53
C VAL A 598 12.75 26.26 3.34
N ASP A 599 12.50 25.36 2.38
CA ASP A 599 13.50 24.40 1.92
C ASP A 599 14.22 24.99 0.69
N LEU A 600 15.55 24.90 0.70
CA LEU A 600 16.44 25.29 -0.39
C LEU A 600 17.06 24.03 -1.01
N PHE A 601 16.96 23.84 -2.32
CA PHE A 601 17.43 22.63 -3.02
C PHE A 601 18.42 22.97 -4.13
N GLY A 602 19.26 21.99 -4.48
CA GLY A 602 20.27 22.13 -5.55
C GLY A 602 21.66 22.56 -5.05
N ALA A 603 21.89 22.58 -3.73
CA ALA A 603 23.20 22.94 -3.19
C ALA A 603 24.21 21.81 -3.48
N ARG A 604 25.37 22.14 -4.04
CA ARG A 604 26.48 21.19 -4.16
C ARG A 604 27.18 21.01 -2.82
N VAL A 605 27.87 19.88 -2.65
CA VAL A 605 28.48 19.50 -1.36
C VAL A 605 29.45 20.57 -0.85
N GLU A 606 30.26 21.15 -1.73
CA GLU A 606 31.25 22.18 -1.41
C GLU A 606 30.64 23.55 -1.09
N GLN A 607 29.40 23.79 -1.52
CA GLN A 607 28.66 25.01 -1.20
C GLN A 607 28.05 24.97 0.20
N LEU A 608 27.79 23.78 0.76
CA LEU A 608 27.07 23.65 2.02
C LEU A 608 27.70 24.45 3.17
N PRO A 609 29.03 24.42 3.43
CA PRO A 609 29.61 25.21 4.50
C PRO A 609 29.46 26.72 4.28
N LEU A 610 29.54 27.19 3.03
CA LEU A 610 29.43 28.61 2.67
C LEU A 610 28.00 29.12 2.87
N ILE A 611 27.01 28.33 2.42
CA ILE A 611 25.59 28.62 2.61
C ILE A 611 25.27 28.71 4.11
N TRP A 612 25.74 27.73 4.90
CA TRP A 612 25.49 27.72 6.34
C TRP A 612 26.22 28.82 7.09
N GLU A 613 27.42 29.23 6.67
CA GLU A 613 28.13 30.37 7.25
C GLU A 613 27.31 31.67 7.16
N GLU A 614 26.69 31.93 6.00
CA GLU A 614 25.81 33.09 5.80
C GLU A 614 24.49 32.97 6.58
N LEU A 615 23.86 31.79 6.58
CA LEU A 615 22.61 31.56 7.33
C LEU A 615 22.84 31.69 8.85
N ILE A 616 23.97 31.19 9.37
CA ILE A 616 24.33 31.31 10.79
C ILE A 616 24.61 32.76 11.15
N ALA A 617 25.30 33.51 10.28
CA ALA A 617 25.51 34.95 10.45
C ALA A 617 24.18 35.73 10.50
N ALA A 618 23.17 35.27 9.77
CA ALA A 618 21.80 35.79 9.82
C ALA A 618 20.96 35.27 11.00
N GLY A 619 21.55 34.47 11.90
CA GLY A 619 20.90 33.98 13.12
C GLY A 619 20.18 32.64 13.00
N PHE A 620 20.29 31.93 11.88
CA PHE A 620 19.66 30.62 11.70
C PHE A 620 20.49 29.47 12.29
N GLU A 621 19.77 28.43 12.73
CA GLU A 621 20.34 27.14 13.12
C GLU A 621 19.94 26.03 12.13
N SER A 622 20.58 24.86 12.25
CA SER A 622 20.19 23.67 11.50
C SER A 622 18.75 23.25 11.80
N GLY A 623 17.94 23.11 10.74
CA GLY A 623 16.60 22.52 10.83
C GLY A 623 16.63 21.01 11.10
N HIS A 624 17.80 20.37 11.08
CA HIS A 624 18.01 18.91 11.14
C HIS A 624 17.10 18.14 10.15
N ALA A 625 16.84 18.74 8.99
CA ALA A 625 16.04 18.11 7.95
C ALA A 625 16.72 16.87 7.33
N TYR A 626 17.94 16.55 7.69
CA TYR A 626 18.67 15.35 7.26
C TYR A 626 18.53 14.19 8.24
N GLY A 627 18.68 14.46 9.54
CA GLY A 627 18.70 13.41 10.56
C GLY A 627 17.34 12.78 10.89
N LYS A 628 17.37 11.62 11.55
CA LYS A 628 16.20 11.06 12.25
C LYS A 628 16.04 11.75 13.60
N SER A 629 15.44 12.93 13.57
CA SER A 629 15.33 13.85 14.70
C SER A 629 14.02 14.62 14.67
N LEU A 630 13.81 15.55 15.62
CA LEU A 630 12.73 16.52 15.54
C LEU A 630 12.87 17.35 14.26
N ARG A 631 11.90 17.21 13.36
CA ARG A 631 11.89 17.90 12.06
C ARG A 631 11.20 19.24 12.09
N THR A 632 10.14 19.41 12.88
CA THR A 632 9.35 20.65 12.91
C THR A 632 8.34 20.63 14.04
N VAL A 633 8.05 21.79 14.60
CA VAL A 633 6.85 22.05 15.39
C VAL A 633 5.97 23.03 14.61
N LYS A 634 4.92 22.52 13.96
CA LYS A 634 3.96 23.35 13.22
C LYS A 634 3.05 24.05 14.22
N SER A 635 2.79 25.35 14.05
CA SER A 635 1.89 26.11 14.91
C SER A 635 0.80 26.81 14.10
N CYS A 636 -0.32 27.14 14.73
CA CYS A 636 -1.17 28.22 14.23
C CYS A 636 -0.83 29.52 14.98
N VAL A 637 -1.34 30.65 14.48
CA VAL A 637 -1.06 31.98 15.05
C VAL A 637 -1.61 32.22 16.47
N GLY A 638 -2.30 31.22 17.04
CA GLY A 638 -2.71 31.20 18.45
C GLY A 638 -3.60 32.36 18.89
N SER A 639 -3.69 32.57 20.20
CA SER A 639 -4.38 33.73 20.81
C SER A 639 -3.69 35.07 20.50
N THR A 640 -2.46 35.06 19.98
CA THR A 640 -1.72 36.25 19.57
C THR A 640 -2.41 37.01 18.44
N TRP A 641 -3.00 36.28 17.47
CA TRP A 641 -3.64 36.90 16.29
C TRP A 641 -5.00 36.31 15.92
N CYS A 642 -5.26 35.03 16.21
CA CYS A 642 -6.52 34.41 15.81
C CYS A 642 -7.63 34.79 16.79
N ARG A 643 -8.75 35.30 16.27
CA ARG A 643 -9.95 35.60 17.09
C ARG A 643 -10.54 34.40 17.84
N TYR A 644 -10.17 33.17 17.45
CA TYR A 644 -10.59 31.93 18.09
C TYR A 644 -9.48 31.27 18.93
N GLY A 645 -8.30 31.88 18.98
CA GLY A 645 -7.17 31.36 19.74
C GLY A 645 -7.46 31.43 21.23
N VAL A 646 -7.37 30.28 21.88
CA VAL A 646 -7.53 30.13 23.34
C VAL A 646 -6.15 30.19 24.02
N GLY A 647 -5.18 29.45 23.50
CA GLY A 647 -3.80 29.43 23.99
C GLY A 647 -2.80 30.06 23.03
N ASP A 648 -1.67 30.51 23.59
CA ASP A 648 -0.50 30.95 22.82
C ASP A 648 0.23 29.72 22.22
N SER A 649 -0.26 29.27 21.07
CA SER A 649 0.34 28.14 20.37
C SER A 649 1.68 28.47 19.71
N VAL A 650 1.93 29.74 19.38
CA VAL A 650 3.20 30.14 18.73
C VAL A 650 4.32 30.08 19.77
N GLY A 651 4.14 30.73 20.92
CA GLY A 651 5.13 30.72 22.00
C GLY A 651 5.42 29.31 22.51
N LEU A 652 4.38 28.48 22.68
CA LEU A 652 4.58 27.07 23.07
C LEU A 652 5.27 26.27 21.96
N ALA A 653 4.94 26.47 20.69
CA ALA A 653 5.62 25.78 19.59
C ALA A 653 7.11 26.13 19.51
N ILE A 654 7.46 27.40 19.69
CA ILE A 654 8.85 27.88 19.71
C ILE A 654 9.61 27.24 20.87
N GLU A 655 9.03 27.22 22.07
CA GLU A 655 9.62 26.57 23.24
C GLU A 655 9.87 25.09 22.98
N LEU A 656 8.86 24.34 22.54
CA LEU A 656 8.99 22.90 22.27
C LEU A 656 10.03 22.65 21.17
N GLU A 657 10.07 23.47 20.12
CA GLU A 657 11.05 23.29 19.04
C GLU A 657 12.48 23.55 19.52
N ASN A 658 12.68 24.55 20.38
CA ASN A 658 13.97 24.87 20.97
C ASN A 658 14.39 23.89 22.07
N ARG A 659 13.43 23.30 22.79
CA ARG A 659 13.71 22.25 23.79
C ARG A 659 14.18 20.97 23.12
N TYR A 660 13.49 20.51 22.09
CA TYR A 660 13.73 19.20 21.48
C TYR A 660 14.60 19.24 20.21
N LYS A 661 15.20 20.40 19.87
CA LYS A 661 16.17 20.48 18.76
C LYS A 661 17.39 19.60 19.06
N GLY A 662 17.91 18.96 18.01
CA GLY A 662 19.04 18.05 18.12
C GLY A 662 18.68 16.62 18.54
N LEU A 663 17.54 16.40 19.22
CA LEU A 663 17.11 15.08 19.66
C LEU A 663 17.10 14.06 18.52
N ARG A 664 18.04 13.10 18.56
CA ARG A 664 18.06 11.93 17.67
C ARG A 664 17.10 10.87 18.20
N ALA A 665 16.48 10.14 17.27
CA ALA A 665 15.42 9.20 17.56
C ALA A 665 15.43 8.04 16.55
N PRO A 666 14.76 6.90 16.85
CA PRO A 666 14.67 5.78 15.91
C PRO A 666 14.13 6.19 14.54
N HIS A 667 13.25 7.19 14.48
CA HIS A 667 12.81 7.82 13.25
C HIS A 667 12.57 9.33 13.45
N LYS A 668 12.40 10.07 12.34
CA LYS A 668 12.02 11.49 12.34
C LYS A 668 10.68 11.73 13.05
N ILE A 669 10.61 12.79 13.86
CA ILE A 669 9.45 13.16 14.69
C ILE A 669 8.95 14.54 14.27
N LYS A 670 7.63 14.75 14.27
CA LYS A 670 6.99 16.03 14.00
C LYS A 670 6.00 16.38 15.10
N PHE A 671 5.87 17.66 15.37
CA PHE A 671 4.94 18.18 16.37
C PHE A 671 3.94 19.12 15.70
N GLY A 672 2.78 19.28 16.32
CA GLY A 672 1.81 20.32 15.96
C GLY A 672 1.17 20.92 17.21
N VAL A 673 1.13 22.24 17.28
CA VAL A 673 0.58 22.99 18.42
C VAL A 673 -0.53 23.90 17.92
N SER A 674 -1.76 23.63 18.33
CA SER A 674 -2.94 24.41 17.96
C SER A 674 -3.46 25.21 19.14
N GLY A 675 -3.69 26.50 18.94
CA GLY A 675 -4.25 27.39 19.96
C GLY A 675 -5.73 27.17 20.25
N CYS A 676 -6.42 26.29 19.53
CA CYS A 676 -7.80 25.89 19.82
C CYS A 676 -8.17 24.58 19.09
N THR A 677 -9.37 24.06 19.35
CA THR A 677 -9.92 22.82 18.76
C THR A 677 -10.16 22.87 17.25
N ARG A 678 -10.06 24.04 16.61
CA ARG A 678 -10.07 24.15 15.13
C ARG A 678 -8.81 23.61 14.47
N GLU A 679 -7.76 23.36 15.27
CA GLU A 679 -6.70 22.43 14.91
C GLU A 679 -5.88 22.82 13.66
N CYS A 680 -5.72 24.11 13.36
CA CYS A 680 -5.05 24.56 12.13
C CYS A 680 -3.58 24.10 11.99
N ALA A 681 -2.95 23.62 13.05
CA ALA A 681 -1.61 23.06 13.01
C ALA A 681 -1.55 21.57 12.61
N GLU A 682 -2.69 20.90 12.42
CA GLU A 682 -2.78 19.44 12.19
C GLU A 682 -2.04 18.63 13.27
N ALA A 683 -2.02 19.13 14.51
CA ALA A 683 -1.54 18.49 15.73
C ALA A 683 -1.86 16.98 15.82
N GLN A 684 -3.09 16.55 15.55
CA GLN A 684 -3.47 15.13 15.57
C GLN A 684 -2.86 14.34 14.42
N GLY A 685 -2.40 14.99 13.35
CA GLY A 685 -1.65 14.33 12.27
C GLY A 685 -0.16 14.14 12.56
N LYS A 686 0.34 14.59 13.72
CA LYS A 686 1.77 14.59 14.08
C LYS A 686 2.08 13.56 15.16
N ASP A 687 3.37 13.26 15.32
CA ASP A 687 3.84 12.31 16.33
C ASP A 687 3.52 12.82 17.75
N ILE A 688 3.60 14.14 17.97
CA ILE A 688 3.13 14.83 19.18
C ILE A 688 2.19 15.98 18.77
N GLY A 689 0.94 15.91 19.24
CA GLY A 689 -0.08 16.92 19.03
C GLY A 689 -0.42 17.63 20.32
N VAL A 690 -0.50 18.95 20.29
CA VAL A 690 -0.88 19.77 21.44
C VAL A 690 -2.02 20.69 21.03
N ILE A 691 -3.13 20.68 21.78
CA ILE A 691 -4.30 21.51 21.49
C ILE A 691 -4.73 22.24 22.76
N ALA A 692 -4.79 23.56 22.70
CA ALA A 692 -5.27 24.38 23.82
C ALA A 692 -6.76 24.18 24.09
N THR A 693 -7.10 24.14 25.37
CA THR A 693 -8.46 24.18 25.93
C THR A 693 -8.57 25.39 26.87
N GLU A 694 -9.78 25.67 27.35
CA GLU A 694 -9.99 26.73 28.34
C GLU A 694 -9.33 26.43 29.70
N LYS A 695 -8.96 25.16 29.95
CA LYS A 695 -8.40 24.69 31.22
C LYS A 695 -6.89 24.41 31.16
N GLY A 696 -6.30 24.38 29.96
CA GLY A 696 -4.90 24.03 29.77
C GLY A 696 -4.64 23.48 28.37
N TRP A 697 -3.93 22.34 28.31
CA TRP A 697 -3.49 21.72 27.06
C TRP A 697 -3.84 20.24 27.00
N ASN A 698 -4.42 19.81 25.89
CA ASN A 698 -4.58 18.39 25.58
C ASN A 698 -3.35 17.89 24.82
N LEU A 699 -2.76 16.80 25.30
CA LEU A 699 -1.62 16.12 24.70
C LEU A 699 -2.10 14.88 23.94
N TYR A 700 -1.82 14.86 22.65
CA TYR A 700 -2.06 13.74 21.75
C TYR A 700 -0.73 13.13 21.29
N VAL A 701 -0.67 11.81 21.14
CA VAL A 701 0.57 11.11 20.78
C VAL A 701 0.38 10.08 19.66
N CYS A 702 1.50 9.78 18.99
CA CYS A 702 1.66 8.70 18.00
C CYS A 702 0.93 8.90 16.66
N GLY A 703 0.57 10.12 16.26
CA GLY A 703 0.00 10.40 14.94
C GLY A 703 1.01 10.23 13.79
N ASN A 704 0.52 10.16 12.55
CA ASN A 704 1.36 9.98 11.38
C ASN A 704 0.73 10.57 10.10
N GLY A 705 1.41 11.54 9.47
CA GLY A 705 1.08 12.05 8.13
C GLY A 705 1.93 11.41 7.01
N GLY A 706 1.96 10.08 6.91
CA GLY A 706 2.77 9.32 5.93
C GLY A 706 1.95 8.32 5.10
N MET A 707 2.61 7.29 4.53
CA MET A 707 1.96 6.27 3.65
C MET A 707 0.70 5.61 4.25
N LYS A 708 0.66 5.50 5.59
CA LYS A 708 -0.51 5.06 6.34
C LYS A 708 -0.88 6.18 7.32
N PRO A 709 -1.74 7.13 6.92
CA PRO A 709 -2.11 8.23 7.80
C PRO A 709 -2.85 7.72 9.03
N ARG A 710 -2.57 8.30 10.19
CA ARG A 710 -3.16 7.93 11.48
C ARG A 710 -3.28 9.16 12.35
N HIS A 711 -4.43 9.37 12.99
CA HIS A 711 -4.56 10.41 14.02
C HIS A 711 -3.88 9.98 15.32
N ALA A 712 -3.25 10.94 15.98
CA ALA A 712 -2.73 10.83 17.33
C ALA A 712 -3.88 10.61 18.31
N GLU A 713 -3.63 9.84 19.36
CA GLU A 713 -4.62 9.54 20.40
C GLU A 713 -4.35 10.40 21.63
N LEU A 714 -5.41 10.76 22.35
CA LEU A 714 -5.32 11.58 23.56
C LEU A 714 -4.58 10.80 24.66
N LEU A 715 -3.47 11.36 25.13
CA LEU A 715 -2.71 10.82 26.26
C LEU A 715 -3.22 11.38 27.58
N ALA A 716 -3.40 12.71 27.65
CA ALA A 716 -3.93 13.40 28.82
C ALA A 716 -4.52 14.76 28.41
N ALA A 717 -5.49 15.23 29.19
CA ALA A 717 -6.24 16.45 28.92
C ALA A 717 -6.02 17.51 30.00
N ASP A 718 -6.31 18.77 29.66
CA ASP A 718 -6.31 19.92 30.57
C ASP A 718 -5.02 20.08 31.39
N LEU A 719 -3.88 19.82 30.76
CA LEU A 719 -2.57 19.90 31.39
C LEU A 719 -2.11 21.34 31.54
N ASP A 720 -1.47 21.65 32.67
CA ASP A 720 -0.60 22.82 32.76
C ASP A 720 0.66 22.64 31.90
N ARG A 721 1.37 23.73 31.63
CA ARG A 721 2.54 23.76 30.74
C ARG A 721 3.70 22.90 31.26
N GLU A 722 3.94 22.87 32.56
CA GLU A 722 5.04 22.10 33.15
C GLU A 722 4.76 20.60 33.03
N THR A 723 3.55 20.18 33.42
CA THR A 723 3.12 18.77 33.31
C THR A 723 3.11 18.31 31.85
N LEU A 724 2.66 19.15 30.92
CA LEU A 724 2.70 18.89 29.48
C LEU A 724 4.13 18.55 29.01
N ILE A 725 5.11 19.39 29.35
CA ILE A 725 6.50 19.19 28.95
C ILE A 725 7.07 17.90 29.56
N ARG A 726 6.83 17.63 30.85
CA ARG A 726 7.28 16.37 31.48
C ARG A 726 6.71 15.15 30.76
N TYR A 727 5.43 15.16 30.39
CA TYR A 727 4.83 14.03 29.68
C TYR A 727 5.39 13.87 28.28
N ILE A 728 5.68 14.96 27.56
CA ILE A 728 6.37 14.88 26.26
C ILE A 728 7.79 14.31 26.44
N ASP A 729 8.54 14.76 27.44
CA ASP A 729 9.88 14.25 27.75
C ASP A 729 9.85 12.73 27.97
N ARG A 730 8.92 12.26 28.81
CA ARG A 730 8.71 10.84 29.12
C ARG A 730 8.32 10.04 27.88
N VAL A 731 7.36 10.50 27.08
CA VAL A 731 6.94 9.81 25.84
C VAL A 731 8.11 9.65 24.88
N LEU A 732 8.85 10.74 24.63
CA LEU A 732 9.96 10.74 23.69
C LEU A 732 11.09 9.82 24.15
N MET A 733 11.50 9.91 25.42
CA MET A 733 12.57 9.08 25.96
C MET A 733 12.17 7.60 26.05
N PHE A 734 10.92 7.32 26.41
CA PHE A 734 10.40 5.95 26.42
C PHE A 734 10.33 5.36 24.99
N TYR A 735 9.87 6.14 24.00
CA TYR A 735 9.91 5.77 22.60
C TYR A 735 11.34 5.50 22.10
N ILE A 736 12.28 6.40 22.39
CA ILE A 736 13.69 6.26 22.00
C ILE A 736 14.30 4.99 22.60
N ARG A 737 13.96 4.67 23.85
CA ARG A 737 14.42 3.49 24.58
C ARG A 737 13.87 2.19 24.00
N THR A 738 12.58 2.16 23.64
CA THR A 738 11.85 0.90 23.41
C THR A 738 11.52 0.61 21.95
N ALA A 739 11.51 1.61 21.07
CA ALA A 739 11.15 1.41 19.67
C ALA A 739 12.23 0.66 18.88
N ASP A 740 11.80 0.02 17.80
CA ASP A 740 12.70 -0.69 16.88
C ASP A 740 13.33 0.28 15.85
N ARG A 741 14.30 -0.22 15.08
CA ARG A 741 15.03 0.52 14.05
C ARG A 741 14.06 1.10 13.01
N LEU A 742 14.20 2.41 12.75
CA LEU A 742 13.39 3.15 11.77
C LEU A 742 11.87 3.06 12.01
N GLN A 743 11.45 2.70 13.23
CA GLN A 743 10.05 2.55 13.57
C GLN A 743 9.42 3.92 13.89
N ARG A 744 8.28 4.25 13.26
CA ARG A 744 7.49 5.46 13.59
C ARG A 744 6.78 5.31 14.94
N THR A 745 6.53 6.43 15.63
CA THR A 745 5.78 6.46 16.89
C THR A 745 4.40 5.78 16.79
N SER A 746 3.72 5.93 15.66
CA SER A 746 2.44 5.24 15.36
C SER A 746 2.56 3.73 15.39
N THR A 747 3.55 3.19 14.67
CA THR A 747 3.77 1.74 14.56
C THR A 747 4.36 1.16 15.84
N TRP A 748 5.17 1.95 16.56
CA TRP A 748 5.64 1.60 17.89
C TRP A 748 4.46 1.42 18.86
N ARG A 749 3.55 2.39 18.91
CA ARG A 749 2.30 2.32 19.70
C ARG A 749 1.49 1.07 19.37
N ASP A 750 1.30 0.78 18.09
CA ASP A 750 0.52 -0.39 17.62
C ASP A 750 1.13 -1.74 18.06
N ASN A 751 2.44 -1.78 18.28
CA ASN A 751 3.17 -2.98 18.69
C ASN A 751 3.41 -3.05 20.21
N LEU A 752 3.07 -1.99 20.95
CA LEU A 752 3.24 -1.95 22.40
C LEU A 752 2.18 -2.86 23.04
N GLU A 753 2.61 -3.81 23.86
CA GLU A 753 1.67 -4.66 24.61
C GLU A 753 0.87 -3.79 25.59
N GLY A 754 -0.47 -3.87 25.52
CA GLY A 754 -1.36 -2.95 26.24
C GLY A 754 -1.56 -1.59 25.56
N GLY A 755 -0.94 -1.34 24.40
CA GLY A 755 -1.22 -0.19 23.54
C GLY A 755 -1.09 1.17 24.22
N LEU A 756 -2.08 2.05 24.00
CA LEU A 756 -2.09 3.39 24.58
C LEU A 756 -2.26 3.36 26.11
N ASP A 757 -3.08 2.45 26.64
CA ASP A 757 -3.34 2.37 28.09
C ASP A 757 -2.06 2.08 28.86
N TYR A 758 -1.23 1.16 28.34
CA TYR A 758 0.09 0.92 28.92
C TYR A 758 1.00 2.14 28.83
N LEU A 759 0.96 2.88 27.72
CA LEU A 759 1.73 4.11 27.58
C LEU A 759 1.27 5.20 28.58
N ILE A 760 -0.04 5.33 28.82
CA ILE A 760 -0.61 6.22 29.85
C ILE A 760 -0.12 5.79 31.23
N ASP A 761 -0.20 4.51 31.57
CA ASP A 761 0.30 3.97 32.84
C ASP A 761 1.78 4.31 33.08
N VAL A 762 2.63 4.14 32.06
CA VAL A 762 4.07 4.42 32.18
C VAL A 762 4.35 5.92 32.25
N VAL A 763 3.69 6.74 31.43
CA VAL A 763 4.01 8.18 31.31
C VAL A 763 3.32 9.01 32.38
N VAL A 764 2.01 8.82 32.54
CA VAL A 764 1.14 9.65 33.39
C VAL A 764 1.18 9.15 34.83
N HIS A 765 1.01 7.84 35.02
CA HIS A 765 0.95 7.22 36.35
C HIS A 765 2.31 6.79 36.89
N ASP A 766 3.38 6.94 36.08
CA ASP A 766 4.75 6.52 36.40
C ASP A 766 4.80 5.10 37.00
N ARG A 767 4.03 4.19 36.41
CA ARG A 767 3.83 2.83 36.94
C ARG A 767 5.15 2.06 37.13
N LEU A 768 6.17 2.40 36.34
CA LEU A 768 7.50 1.78 36.40
C LEU A 768 8.47 2.52 37.33
N GLY A 769 8.12 3.71 37.84
CA GLY A 769 8.98 4.54 38.68
C GLY A 769 10.21 5.10 37.95
N ILE A 770 10.11 5.31 36.62
CA ILE A 770 11.22 5.76 35.77
C ILE A 770 11.04 7.19 35.25
N GLY A 771 9.94 7.87 35.58
CA GLY A 771 9.61 9.20 35.08
C GLY A 771 10.74 10.22 35.28
N ALA A 772 11.29 10.30 36.49
CA ALA A 772 12.39 11.21 36.80
C ALA A 772 13.68 10.88 36.02
N GLU A 773 13.95 9.60 35.77
CA GLU A 773 15.10 9.17 34.97
C GLU A 773 14.94 9.57 33.49
N LEU A 774 13.73 9.41 32.93
CA LEU A 774 13.42 9.83 31.57
C LEU A 774 13.52 11.36 31.41
N GLU A 775 13.02 12.12 32.39
CA GLU A 775 13.13 13.58 32.41
C GLU A 775 14.58 14.05 32.50
N ALA A 776 15.40 13.44 33.37
CA ALA A 776 16.83 13.75 33.46
C ALA A 776 17.59 13.42 32.17
N GLN A 777 17.18 12.36 31.46
CA GLN A 777 17.74 12.01 30.15
C GLN A 777 17.43 13.06 29.09
N MET A 778 16.19 13.55 29.07
CA MET A 778 15.84 14.65 28.18
C MET A 778 16.60 15.93 28.55
N ALA A 779 16.66 16.28 29.84
CA ALA A 779 17.40 17.46 30.30
C ALA A 779 18.86 17.44 29.83
N HIS A 780 19.55 16.30 29.91
CA HIS A 780 20.90 16.16 29.38
C HIS A 780 21.00 16.51 27.88
N VAL A 781 20.05 16.06 27.05
CA VAL A 781 20.02 16.40 25.61
C VAL A 781 19.79 17.90 25.40
N VAL A 782 18.90 18.52 26.18
CA VAL A 782 18.65 19.97 26.13
C VAL A 782 19.91 20.76 26.50
N ASP A 783 20.53 20.41 27.62
CA ASP A 783 21.66 21.15 28.21
C ASP A 783 22.95 21.02 27.38
N THR A 784 23.07 19.96 26.58
CA THR A 784 24.26 19.68 25.75
C THR A 784 24.07 20.02 24.28
N TYR A 785 22.94 20.60 23.89
CA TYR A 785 22.67 20.92 22.49
C TYR A 785 23.71 21.87 21.90
N GLU A 786 24.24 21.49 20.74
CA GLU A 786 25.09 22.34 19.90
C GLU A 786 24.62 22.25 18.44
N CYS A 787 24.57 23.39 17.73
CA CYS A 787 24.20 23.41 16.32
C CYS A 787 25.29 22.72 15.47
N GLU A 788 24.95 21.59 14.87
CA GLU A 788 25.87 20.74 14.09
C GLU A 788 26.56 21.51 12.94
N TRP A 789 25.84 22.39 12.24
CA TRP A 789 26.40 23.21 11.18
C TRP A 789 27.31 24.32 11.70
N LYS A 790 26.96 24.95 12.83
CA LYS A 790 27.84 25.94 13.48
C LYS A 790 29.16 25.31 13.89
N LYS A 791 29.12 24.10 14.44
CA LYS A 791 30.32 23.34 14.75
C LYS A 791 31.10 22.94 13.50
N ALA A 792 30.43 22.45 12.47
CA ALA A 792 31.05 22.00 11.23
C ALA A 792 31.76 23.14 10.46
N VAL A 793 31.16 24.34 10.44
CA VAL A 793 31.74 25.53 9.79
C VAL A 793 32.96 26.06 10.55
N ASN A 794 32.92 26.01 11.89
CA ASN A 794 33.97 26.53 12.76
C ASN A 794 35.14 25.55 12.99
N ASP A 795 34.98 24.26 12.68
CA ASP A 795 36.05 23.26 12.77
C ASP A 795 36.71 23.01 11.39
N PRO A 796 37.97 23.42 11.16
CA PRO A 796 38.68 23.20 9.90
C PRO A 796 38.83 21.71 9.51
N ALA A 797 38.83 20.78 10.47
CA ALA A 797 38.90 19.35 10.16
C ALA A 797 37.57 18.85 9.59
N THR A 798 36.45 19.23 10.19
CA THR A 798 35.11 18.91 9.69
C THR A 798 34.79 19.63 8.39
N ARG A 799 35.13 20.92 8.25
CA ARG A 799 34.89 21.70 7.02
C ARG A 799 35.52 21.06 5.77
N ARG A 800 36.71 20.45 5.90
CA ARG A 800 37.40 19.77 4.79
C ARG A 800 36.66 18.55 4.23
N ARG A 801 35.66 18.02 4.94
CA ARG A 801 34.83 16.88 4.48
C ARG A 801 33.85 17.27 3.38
N PHE A 802 33.49 18.56 3.30
CA PHE A 802 32.51 19.06 2.34
C PHE A 802 33.21 19.50 1.05
N ARG A 803 33.79 18.53 0.34
CA ARG A 803 34.40 18.71 -0.98
C ARG A 803 33.98 17.57 -1.88
N HIS A 804 33.77 17.84 -3.14
CA HIS A 804 33.42 16.81 -4.11
C HIS A 804 34.65 15.92 -4.43
N PHE A 805 35.78 16.55 -4.78
CA PHE A 805 37.05 15.86 -4.98
C PHE A 805 38.03 16.17 -3.83
N VAL A 806 38.74 15.15 -3.34
CA VAL A 806 39.72 15.32 -2.25
C VAL A 806 40.95 16.12 -2.72
N ASN A 807 41.26 16.05 -4.02
CA ASN A 807 42.46 16.59 -4.65
C ASN A 807 42.19 17.74 -5.65
N SER A 808 40.94 18.23 -5.75
CA SER A 808 40.57 19.29 -6.68
C SER A 808 39.46 20.15 -6.08
N ASP A 809 39.49 21.44 -6.38
CA ASP A 809 38.39 22.37 -6.05
C ASP A 809 37.36 22.46 -7.20
N ALA A 810 37.47 21.62 -8.23
CA ALA A 810 36.52 21.55 -9.33
C ALA A 810 35.14 21.04 -8.86
N PRO A 811 34.04 21.61 -9.37
CA PRO A 811 32.69 21.10 -9.12
C PRO A 811 32.43 19.80 -9.89
N ASP A 812 31.36 19.10 -9.52
CA ASP A 812 30.85 17.95 -10.26
C ASP A 812 30.21 18.42 -11.59
N ALA A 813 30.86 18.10 -12.70
CA ALA A 813 30.38 18.45 -14.04
C ALA A 813 29.15 17.63 -14.49
N THR A 814 28.75 16.60 -13.74
CA THR A 814 27.59 15.77 -14.05
C THR A 814 26.28 16.34 -13.53
N ILE A 815 26.33 17.33 -12.63
CA ILE A 815 25.16 18.00 -12.08
C ILE A 815 24.68 19.05 -13.09
N ALA A 816 23.52 18.80 -13.70
CA ALA A 816 22.87 19.71 -14.64
C ALA A 816 21.47 20.11 -14.15
N PHE A 817 21.15 21.40 -14.34
CA PHE A 817 19.83 21.96 -14.02
C PHE A 817 19.20 22.56 -15.26
N VAL A 818 17.87 22.55 -15.30
CA VAL A 818 17.07 23.27 -16.29
C VAL A 818 16.07 24.17 -15.58
N GLU A 819 15.63 25.24 -16.23
CA GLU A 819 14.64 26.16 -15.67
C GLU A 819 13.21 25.65 -15.92
N GLU A 820 12.41 25.60 -14.86
CA GLU A 820 11.00 25.25 -14.94
C GLU A 820 10.20 26.07 -13.91
N ARG A 821 9.15 26.77 -14.37
CA ARG A 821 8.32 27.66 -13.52
C ARG A 821 9.14 28.78 -12.84
N GLY A 822 10.14 29.32 -13.52
CA GLY A 822 10.97 30.42 -13.00
C GLY A 822 11.94 30.03 -11.88
N GLN A 823 12.22 28.73 -11.72
CA GLN A 823 13.21 28.20 -10.78
C GLN A 823 13.95 27.02 -11.41
N ILE A 824 15.08 26.62 -10.82
CA ILE A 824 15.83 25.45 -11.28
C ILE A 824 15.15 24.13 -10.90
N ARG A 825 15.36 23.09 -11.71
CA ARG A 825 15.13 21.68 -11.36
C ARG A 825 16.25 20.81 -11.93
N PRO A 826 16.48 19.61 -11.38
CA PRO A 826 17.40 18.66 -12.00
C PRO A 826 17.01 18.34 -13.44
N ALA A 827 17.99 18.26 -14.34
CA ALA A 827 17.79 17.85 -15.72
C ALA A 827 17.35 16.37 -15.79
N LEU A 828 16.39 16.06 -16.66
CA LEU A 828 16.02 14.68 -16.97
C LEU A 828 17.01 14.09 -17.99
N PRO A 829 17.10 12.74 -18.09
CA PRO A 829 17.90 12.11 -19.15
C PRO A 829 17.49 12.62 -20.54
N GLY A 830 18.44 13.19 -21.28
CA GLY A 830 18.23 13.80 -22.60
C GLY A 830 18.09 15.32 -22.61
N GLU A 831 17.87 15.98 -21.47
CA GLU A 831 17.80 17.46 -21.38
C GLU A 831 19.17 18.10 -21.09
N ALA A 832 20.16 17.31 -20.69
CA ALA A 832 21.48 17.80 -20.29
C ALA A 832 22.30 18.36 -21.47
N ASP A 833 22.05 17.88 -22.70
CA ASP A 833 22.82 18.30 -23.89
C ASP A 833 22.37 19.65 -24.47
N GLU A 834 21.10 20.05 -24.26
CA GLU A 834 20.57 21.32 -24.78
C GLU A 834 21.05 22.57 -24.01
N THR A 835 21.60 22.39 -22.81
CA THR A 835 22.04 23.51 -21.94
C THR A 835 23.54 23.82 -22.03
N SER A 836 24.32 23.08 -22.82
CA SER A 836 25.76 23.31 -22.97
C SER A 836 26.14 24.53 -23.82
N ASP A 837 25.17 25.17 -24.50
CA ASP A 837 25.43 26.25 -25.48
C ASP A 837 25.14 27.67 -24.96
N ALA A 838 24.90 27.86 -23.64
CA ALA A 838 24.55 29.16 -23.07
C ALA A 838 25.50 29.65 -21.96
N SER A 839 26.81 29.41 -22.11
CA SER A 839 27.83 30.07 -21.29
C SER A 839 28.59 31.14 -22.08
N GLU A 840 27.91 32.24 -22.42
CA GLU A 840 28.62 33.49 -22.66
C GLU A 840 29.10 34.07 -21.31
N PRO A 841 30.37 34.51 -21.20
CA PRO A 841 30.87 35.13 -19.99
C PRO A 841 30.28 36.53 -19.87
N VAL A 842 29.38 36.73 -18.90
CA VAL A 842 28.99 38.09 -18.49
C VAL A 842 30.23 38.77 -17.92
N THR A 843 30.76 39.69 -18.70
CA THR A 843 31.88 40.56 -18.36
C THR A 843 31.35 41.78 -17.59
N ALA A 844 32.10 42.12 -16.52
CA ALA A 844 32.06 43.33 -15.67
C ALA A 844 30.87 43.50 -14.71
#